data_AF-A0A7D5XCI9-F1
#
_entry.id   AF-A0A7D5XCI9-F1
#
_cell.length_a   1.000
_cell.length_b   1.000
_cell.length_c   1.000
_cell.angle_alpha   90.00
_cell.angle_beta   90.00
_cell.angle_gamma   90.00
#
_symmetry.space_group_name_H-M   'P 1'
#
loop_
_entity.id
_entity.type
_entity.pdbx_description
1 polymer ?
#
loop_
_entity_poly.entity_id
_entity_poly.type
_entity_poly.pdbx_seq_one_letter_code
_entity_poly.pdbx_strand_id
1 'polypeptide(L)'
;MIDGISLHNWKSHEDTQFKFGAGTNILVGPMGSGKSTVLDALCFALFGNFPALQHKRVKLSDIIMSRPAAKDEAWVKLELTWQGDHYLIERRISSKGGSEARISRNEKLLQGPQSQRVNEEVERLLRIDYDLFTRAVYSEQNRIDYFLNLGRGERKKQIDELLGINRFEVMRSNLSTVLNRIKALEDDGRTILKDMDVEKLKEDEEKAEKELKELQEGIAGLEKKADESGRMRREAEAELQKMEKVEKDYTELSERRGGVERTVENLNEEIARRMGGVSLEGAAKVDEKELASIENELKDAKKLVAQYSKEVGSANEKMRMIKEEVEERTLLEKRISEFGMSSAKLENELKKEEKELNEARSSMGCSDRRIAELDELITELGRGTTKCPVCETPLAEERRKELLRKRENEKVKEAENVLHLEKLISEKEESLKKTAEEVKELAGSEEKLRRLRGKEELGKLSLTLHNAEEKLKGEEEKVKEVEGRREELKLALDVKEYRKRIDKLMEEGKEIARKIAELKFDRESIETKRKEIGKLSVEESRLGERVEGMKKEVKRVEENLDSRRAERKRYEELARKVEGYGSTYENFSIFQNAVAETQRDLREELIGAINSAMEEIWDTVYPYGDYEGIRLNADEDDYELQFNAGGTWVGVDGIASGGERSSASIAMRMAFAMVLVPNLSWLILDEPTHNLDEEGRRALGRVLSEQAPKIVEQIFVITHDESLKDAANGRVYHLWRDKEKNGSTKVESTSILNTAEQ
;
A
#
# COMPACT_ATOMS: atom_id res chain seq x y z
N MET A 1 -24.13 -31.87 82.04
CA MET A 1 -23.38 -32.83 82.87
C MET A 1 -22.53 -33.81 82.03
N ILE A 2 -21.32 -34.14 82.47
CA ILE A 2 -20.56 -35.30 81.98
C ILE A 2 -20.96 -36.51 82.83
N ASP A 3 -21.48 -37.56 82.21
CA ASP A 3 -22.01 -38.74 82.91
C ASP A 3 -20.92 -39.77 83.21
N GLY A 4 -19.94 -39.89 82.31
CA GLY A 4 -18.84 -40.83 82.50
C GLY A 4 -17.83 -40.81 81.36
N ILE A 5 -16.67 -41.41 81.63
CA ILE A 5 -15.61 -41.61 80.64
C ILE A 5 -15.03 -43.02 80.77
N SER A 6 -14.82 -43.67 79.64
CA SER A 6 -14.18 -44.97 79.53
C SER A 6 -12.88 -44.83 78.74
N LEU A 7 -11.79 -45.38 79.28
CA LEU A 7 -10.44 -45.30 78.75
C LEU A 7 -9.92 -46.70 78.49
N HIS A 8 -9.46 -46.95 77.27
CA HIS A 8 -8.90 -48.23 76.89
C HIS A 8 -7.52 -48.07 76.26
N ASN A 9 -6.53 -48.78 76.81
CA ASN A 9 -5.10 -48.67 76.47
C ASN A 9 -4.58 -47.21 76.44
N TRP A 10 -5.12 -46.34 77.31
CA TRP A 10 -4.79 -44.92 77.37
C TRP A 10 -3.71 -44.66 78.44
N LYS A 11 -2.46 -44.48 78.01
CA LYS A 11 -1.24 -44.45 78.83
C LYS A 11 -1.15 -45.62 79.82
N SER A 12 -1.41 -45.38 81.10
CA SER A 12 -1.36 -46.41 82.15
C SER A 12 -2.71 -47.06 82.40
N HIS A 13 -3.80 -46.55 81.82
CA HIS A 13 -5.15 -47.10 81.92
C HIS A 13 -5.35 -48.20 80.88
N GLU A 14 -5.37 -49.46 81.29
CA GLU A 14 -5.60 -50.60 80.37
C GLU A 14 -7.07 -50.67 79.97
N ASP A 15 -7.95 -50.67 80.96
CA ASP A 15 -9.40 -50.61 80.79
C ASP A 15 -9.99 -50.01 82.07
N THR A 16 -10.30 -48.72 82.06
CA THR A 16 -10.83 -48.01 83.24
C THR A 16 -12.09 -47.25 82.87
N GLN A 17 -13.05 -47.24 83.78
CA GLN A 17 -14.32 -46.55 83.61
C GLN A 17 -14.60 -45.68 84.83
N PHE A 18 -14.95 -44.42 84.56
CA PHE A 18 -15.37 -43.45 85.54
C PHE A 18 -16.81 -43.05 85.22
N LYS A 19 -17.63 -42.95 86.25
CA LYS A 19 -18.96 -42.36 86.19
C LYS A 19 -18.91 -41.15 87.09
N PHE A 20 -19.51 -40.05 86.69
CA PHE A 20 -19.47 -38.81 87.46
C PHE A 20 -20.88 -38.43 87.91
N GLY A 21 -20.97 -37.68 88.99
CA GLY A 21 -22.21 -37.09 89.47
C GLY A 21 -22.18 -35.57 89.39
N ALA A 22 -23.30 -34.93 89.72
CA ALA A 22 -23.34 -33.51 90.02
C ALA A 22 -22.46 -33.18 91.26
N GLY A 23 -22.08 -31.92 91.39
CA GLY A 23 -21.20 -31.44 92.46
C GLY A 23 -19.74 -31.89 92.27
N THR A 24 -19.03 -32.04 93.39
CA THR A 24 -17.58 -32.23 93.38
C THR A 24 -17.18 -33.70 93.28
N ASN A 25 -16.57 -34.05 92.14
CA ASN A 25 -15.98 -35.34 91.84
C ASN A 25 -14.47 -35.28 92.06
N ILE A 26 -13.92 -36.18 92.87
CA ILE A 26 -12.51 -36.13 93.30
C ILE A 26 -11.77 -37.38 92.85
N LEU A 27 -10.65 -37.20 92.15
CA LEU A 27 -9.70 -38.26 91.80
C LEU A 27 -8.45 -38.08 92.67
N VAL A 28 -8.26 -39.00 93.60
CA VAL A 28 -7.19 -38.94 94.61
C VAL A 28 -6.19 -40.09 94.43
N GLY A 29 -4.91 -39.80 94.65
CA GLY A 29 -3.88 -40.84 94.64
C GLY A 29 -2.44 -40.30 94.50
N PRO A 30 -1.42 -41.14 94.70
CA PRO A 30 -0.03 -40.73 94.64
C PRO A 30 0.38 -40.20 93.26
N MET A 31 1.45 -39.39 93.21
CA MET A 31 1.99 -38.87 91.96
C MET A 31 2.32 -39.99 90.96
N GLY A 32 1.86 -39.84 89.71
CA GLY A 32 2.07 -40.83 88.66
C GLY A 32 1.15 -42.05 88.71
N SER A 33 0.04 -42.00 89.46
CA SER A 33 -1.02 -43.02 89.40
C SER A 33 -1.90 -42.95 88.15
N GLY A 34 -1.78 -41.88 87.35
CA GLY A 34 -2.53 -41.70 86.10
C GLY A 34 -3.73 -40.74 86.20
N LYS A 35 -3.81 -39.93 87.27
CA LYS A 35 -4.94 -39.00 87.51
C LYS A 35 -5.08 -37.93 86.43
N SER A 36 -4.05 -37.11 86.18
CA SER A 36 -4.08 -36.07 85.13
C SER A 36 -4.30 -36.66 83.73
N THR A 37 -3.93 -37.92 83.53
CA THR A 37 -4.20 -38.65 82.27
C THR A 37 -5.70 -38.90 82.03
N VAL A 38 -6.53 -38.89 83.08
CA VAL A 38 -7.99 -38.90 82.95
C VAL A 38 -8.51 -37.55 82.44
N LEU A 39 -7.95 -36.43 82.91
CA LEU A 39 -8.31 -35.11 82.36
C LEU A 39 -7.82 -34.95 80.92
N ASP A 40 -6.63 -35.44 80.61
CA ASP A 40 -6.15 -35.49 79.22
C ASP A 40 -7.13 -36.28 78.33
N ALA A 41 -7.67 -37.39 78.82
CA ALA A 41 -8.68 -38.19 78.10
C ALA A 41 -10.00 -37.43 77.92
N LEU A 42 -10.44 -36.68 78.93
CA LEU A 42 -11.66 -35.88 78.90
C LEU A 42 -11.53 -34.71 77.90
N CYS A 43 -10.44 -33.95 77.98
CA CYS A 43 -10.09 -32.92 77.00
C CYS A 43 -9.98 -33.51 75.59
N PHE A 44 -9.30 -34.65 75.44
CA PHE A 44 -9.17 -35.30 74.14
C PHE A 44 -10.52 -35.75 73.60
N ALA A 45 -11.39 -36.35 74.42
CA ALA A 45 -12.71 -36.78 74.00
C ALA A 45 -13.55 -35.58 73.51
N LEU A 46 -13.56 -34.48 74.25
CA LEU A 46 -14.30 -33.27 73.87
C LEU A 46 -13.69 -32.60 72.62
N PHE A 47 -12.43 -32.20 72.67
CA PHE A 47 -11.83 -31.27 71.69
C PHE A 47 -10.80 -31.91 70.76
N GLY A 48 -10.49 -33.19 70.93
CA GLY A 48 -9.43 -33.86 70.17
C GLY A 48 -8.03 -33.36 70.52
N ASN A 49 -7.90 -32.60 71.61
CA ASN A 49 -6.68 -31.98 72.06
C ASN A 49 -6.62 -31.97 73.60
N PHE A 50 -5.44 -31.76 74.16
CA PHE A 50 -5.21 -31.61 75.60
C PHE A 50 -3.89 -30.86 75.81
N PRO A 51 -3.62 -30.26 76.99
CA PRO A 51 -2.55 -29.28 77.13
C PRO A 51 -1.17 -29.75 76.69
N ALA A 52 -0.79 -30.97 77.06
CA ALA A 52 0.52 -31.52 76.69
C ALA A 52 0.66 -31.74 75.17
N LEU A 53 -0.45 -32.00 74.44
CA LEU A 53 -0.47 -32.14 72.98
C LEU A 53 -0.45 -30.77 72.29
N GLN A 54 -1.23 -29.79 72.76
CA GLN A 54 -1.26 -28.43 72.21
C GLN A 54 0.12 -27.76 72.29
N HIS A 55 0.81 -27.91 73.42
CA HIS A 55 2.18 -27.40 73.62
C HIS A 55 3.27 -28.27 72.98
N LYS A 56 2.89 -29.29 72.19
CA LYS A 56 3.80 -30.21 71.49
C LYS A 56 4.82 -30.92 72.42
N ARG A 57 4.47 -31.11 73.70
CA ARG A 57 5.30 -31.82 74.69
C ARG A 57 5.22 -33.33 74.52
N VAL A 58 4.13 -33.83 73.95
CA VAL A 58 3.92 -35.26 73.62
C VAL A 58 3.31 -35.40 72.23
N LYS A 59 3.51 -36.54 71.58
CA LYS A 59 2.80 -36.92 70.35
C LYS A 59 1.58 -37.77 70.70
N LEU A 60 0.60 -37.79 69.80
CA LEU A 60 -0.61 -38.60 69.97
C LEU A 60 -0.32 -40.10 70.08
N SER A 61 0.72 -40.60 69.39
CA SER A 61 1.20 -41.98 69.51
C SER A 61 1.70 -42.32 70.92
N ASP A 62 2.25 -41.34 71.65
CA ASP A 62 2.84 -41.53 72.99
C ASP A 62 1.76 -41.72 74.08
N ILE A 63 0.49 -41.55 73.69
CA ILE A 63 -0.67 -41.75 74.55
C ILE A 63 -1.14 -43.20 74.53
N ILE A 64 -0.79 -43.96 73.48
CA ILE A 64 -1.11 -45.39 73.42
C ILE A 64 -0.27 -46.13 74.47
N MET A 65 -0.90 -47.03 75.21
CA MET A 65 -0.26 -47.81 76.26
C MET A 65 1.00 -48.52 75.75
N SER A 66 2.13 -48.23 76.40
CA SER A 66 3.42 -48.89 76.16
C SER A 66 3.82 -49.87 77.27
N ARG A 67 3.18 -49.78 78.44
CA ARG A 67 3.42 -50.63 79.62
C ARG A 67 2.12 -50.90 80.37
N PRO A 68 1.87 -52.12 80.90
CA PRO A 68 2.82 -53.24 81.01
C PRO A 68 3.11 -53.95 79.67
N ALA A 69 2.24 -53.83 78.67
CA ALA A 69 2.45 -54.33 77.32
C ALA A 69 2.19 -53.23 76.29
N ALA A 70 2.97 -53.20 75.21
CA ALA A 70 2.75 -52.28 74.10
C ALA A 70 1.46 -52.65 73.35
N LYS A 71 0.63 -51.64 73.06
CA LYS A 71 -0.62 -51.77 72.32
C LYS A 71 -0.55 -50.97 71.02
N ASP A 72 -1.35 -51.37 70.04
CA ASP A 72 -1.41 -50.70 68.74
C ASP A 72 -2.55 -49.68 68.62
N GLU A 73 -3.52 -49.73 69.53
CA GLU A 73 -4.68 -48.86 69.51
C GLU A 73 -5.09 -48.46 70.92
N ALA A 74 -5.58 -47.24 71.05
CA ALA A 74 -6.23 -46.74 72.25
C ALA A 74 -7.51 -46.00 71.88
N TRP A 75 -8.48 -45.99 72.80
CA TRP A 75 -9.71 -45.24 72.59
C TRP A 75 -10.22 -44.64 73.89
N VAL A 76 -10.94 -43.53 73.73
CA VAL A 76 -11.67 -42.87 74.80
C VAL A 76 -13.13 -42.74 74.37
N LYS A 77 -14.02 -42.93 75.33
CA LYS A 77 -15.46 -42.84 75.15
C LYS A 77 -16.04 -41.97 76.25
N LEU A 78 -16.63 -40.84 75.89
CA LEU A 78 -17.24 -39.88 76.79
C LEU A 78 -18.75 -39.88 76.62
N GLU A 79 -19.45 -40.02 77.74
CA GLU A 79 -20.90 -39.92 77.85
C GLU A 79 -21.24 -38.58 78.51
N LEU A 80 -22.10 -37.79 77.88
CA LEU A 80 -22.51 -36.48 78.40
C LEU A 80 -24.01 -36.27 78.18
N THR A 81 -24.65 -35.64 79.15
CA THR A 81 -26.04 -35.19 79.07
C THR A 81 -26.05 -33.68 78.96
N TRP A 82 -26.62 -33.16 77.86
CA TRP A 82 -26.66 -31.74 77.57
C TRP A 82 -28.05 -31.34 77.08
N GLN A 83 -28.66 -30.35 77.76
CA GLN A 83 -30.00 -29.84 77.44
C GLN A 83 -31.08 -30.94 77.33
N GLY A 84 -30.95 -32.01 78.11
CA GLY A 84 -31.88 -33.15 78.14
C GLY A 84 -31.61 -34.26 77.11
N ASP A 85 -30.63 -34.10 76.23
CA ASP A 85 -30.20 -35.12 75.29
C ASP A 85 -28.92 -35.83 75.75
N HIS A 86 -28.82 -37.13 75.44
CA HIS A 86 -27.63 -37.93 75.70
C HIS A 86 -26.72 -37.93 74.48
N TYR A 87 -25.47 -37.54 74.67
CA TYR A 87 -24.45 -37.55 73.65
C TYR A 87 -23.33 -38.54 74.01
N LEU A 88 -22.82 -39.18 72.96
CA LEU A 88 -21.73 -40.11 73.05
C LEU A 88 -20.61 -39.72 72.10
N ILE A 89 -19.44 -39.42 72.64
CA ILE A 89 -18.25 -39.05 71.87
C ILE A 89 -17.21 -40.16 72.00
N GLU A 90 -16.86 -40.77 70.88
CA GLU A 90 -15.85 -41.83 70.81
C GLU A 90 -14.67 -41.37 69.95
N ARG A 91 -13.45 -41.51 70.47
CA ARG A 91 -12.23 -41.23 69.72
C ARG A 91 -11.27 -42.39 69.79
N ARG A 92 -10.71 -42.78 68.65
CA ARG A 92 -9.76 -43.88 68.50
C ARG A 92 -8.46 -43.38 67.89
N ILE A 93 -7.34 -43.88 68.40
CA ILE A 93 -5.99 -43.58 67.91
C ILE A 93 -5.25 -44.88 67.61
N SER A 94 -4.49 -44.90 66.51
CA SER A 94 -3.69 -46.07 66.10
C SER A 94 -2.20 -45.74 66.00
N SER A 95 -1.36 -46.70 66.41
CA SER A 95 0.10 -46.65 66.31
C SER A 95 0.60 -46.57 64.86
N LYS A 96 -0.21 -47.09 63.93
CA LYS A 96 0.05 -47.10 62.47
C LYS A 96 -0.31 -45.78 61.78
N GLY A 97 -0.77 -44.79 62.55
CA GLY A 97 -1.26 -43.51 62.05
C GLY A 97 -2.76 -43.53 61.77
N GLY A 98 -3.41 -42.39 61.99
CA GLY A 98 -4.86 -42.22 61.89
C GLY A 98 -5.54 -42.03 63.24
N SER A 99 -6.49 -41.11 63.28
CA SER A 99 -7.44 -40.96 64.37
C SER A 99 -8.85 -40.87 63.82
N GLU A 100 -9.78 -41.56 64.48
CA GLU A 100 -11.21 -41.48 64.16
C GLU A 100 -11.93 -40.85 65.33
N ALA A 101 -12.93 -40.01 65.04
CA ALA A 101 -13.84 -39.47 66.03
C ALA A 101 -15.28 -39.64 65.58
N ARG A 102 -16.18 -39.94 66.50
CA ARG A 102 -17.62 -40.00 66.25
C ARG A 102 -18.37 -39.34 67.39
N ILE A 103 -19.42 -38.61 67.06
CA ILE A 103 -20.38 -38.08 68.04
C ILE A 103 -21.78 -38.54 67.66
N SER A 104 -22.50 -39.10 68.63
CA SER A 104 -23.90 -39.53 68.49
C SER A 104 -24.78 -38.81 69.49
N ARG A 105 -26.05 -38.59 69.15
CA ARG A 105 -27.09 -38.04 70.03
C ARG A 105 -28.24 -39.02 70.09
N ASN A 106 -28.64 -39.43 71.30
CA ASN A 106 -29.67 -40.44 71.55
C ASN A 106 -29.50 -41.65 70.61
N GLU A 107 -28.28 -42.21 70.60
CA GLU A 107 -27.86 -43.37 69.79
C GLU A 107 -27.80 -43.15 68.26
N LYS A 108 -28.11 -41.94 67.76
CA LYS A 108 -28.00 -41.59 66.33
C LYS A 108 -26.71 -40.85 66.03
N LEU A 109 -25.94 -41.32 65.06
CA LEU A 109 -24.70 -40.66 64.61
C LEU A 109 -25.00 -39.24 64.08
N LEU A 110 -24.33 -38.24 64.64
CA LEU A 110 -24.38 -36.86 64.19
C LEU A 110 -23.21 -36.53 63.23
N GLN A 111 -21.99 -36.87 63.63
CA GLN A 111 -20.75 -36.59 62.87
C GLN A 111 -19.70 -37.69 63.08
N GLY A 112 -18.78 -37.81 62.11
CA GLY A 112 -17.68 -38.79 62.09
C GLY A 112 -17.48 -39.43 60.71
N PRO A 113 -16.34 -40.09 60.43
CA PRO A 113 -15.22 -40.36 61.34
C PRO A 113 -14.16 -39.24 61.44
N GLN A 114 -14.34 -38.12 60.72
CA GLN A 114 -13.34 -37.04 60.66
C GLN A 114 -13.26 -36.25 61.96
N SER A 115 -12.09 -36.27 62.62
CA SER A 115 -11.82 -35.57 63.88
C SER A 115 -12.16 -34.08 63.87
N GLN A 116 -11.84 -33.35 62.79
CA GLN A 116 -12.11 -31.90 62.69
C GLN A 116 -13.61 -31.59 62.74
N ARG A 117 -14.44 -32.34 62.01
CA ARG A 117 -15.90 -32.10 61.99
C ARG A 117 -16.56 -32.43 63.32
N VAL A 118 -16.03 -33.42 64.04
CA VAL A 118 -16.49 -33.74 65.40
C VAL A 118 -16.09 -32.63 66.37
N ASN A 119 -14.89 -32.05 66.24
CA ASN A 119 -14.48 -30.89 67.03
C ASN A 119 -15.42 -29.70 66.82
N GLU A 120 -15.68 -29.33 65.56
CA GLU A 120 -16.60 -28.22 65.21
C GLU A 120 -18.01 -28.46 65.79
N GLU A 121 -18.50 -29.70 65.75
CA GLU A 121 -19.80 -30.06 66.33
C GLU A 121 -19.81 -29.97 67.87
N VAL A 122 -18.73 -30.41 68.54
CA VAL A 122 -18.61 -30.30 70.01
C VAL A 122 -18.49 -28.84 70.44
N GLU A 123 -17.68 -28.03 69.76
CA GLU A 123 -17.54 -26.59 70.04
C GLU A 123 -18.86 -25.86 69.82
N ARG A 124 -19.63 -26.23 68.79
CA ARG A 124 -20.97 -25.70 68.56
C ARG A 124 -21.97 -26.14 69.64
N LEU A 125 -21.92 -27.40 70.07
CA LEU A 125 -22.80 -27.97 71.09
C LEU A 125 -22.59 -27.27 72.44
N LEU A 126 -21.33 -27.16 72.86
CA LEU A 126 -20.92 -26.60 74.14
C LEU A 126 -20.80 -25.06 74.12
N ARG A 127 -20.80 -24.45 72.92
CA ARG A 127 -20.61 -23.01 72.68
C ARG A 127 -19.30 -22.47 73.25
N ILE A 128 -18.28 -23.31 73.30
CA ILE A 128 -16.96 -22.99 73.81
C ILE A 128 -15.91 -23.69 72.94
N ASP A 129 -14.86 -22.96 72.56
CA ASP A 129 -13.70 -23.54 71.90
C ASP A 129 -12.71 -24.11 72.92
N TYR A 130 -11.77 -24.93 72.45
CA TYR A 130 -10.78 -25.55 73.32
C TYR A 130 -9.92 -24.52 74.09
N ASP A 131 -9.65 -23.35 73.51
CA ASP A 131 -8.75 -22.35 74.08
C ASP A 131 -9.42 -21.53 75.20
N LEU A 132 -10.71 -21.25 75.07
CA LEU A 132 -11.53 -20.70 76.14
C LEU A 132 -11.76 -21.74 77.24
N PHE A 133 -11.96 -23.01 76.88
CA PHE A 133 -12.10 -24.10 77.85
C PHE A 133 -10.86 -24.26 78.74
N THR A 134 -9.66 -24.27 78.16
CA THR A 134 -8.41 -24.40 78.93
C THR A 134 -8.08 -23.17 79.77
N ARG A 135 -8.61 -22.00 79.45
CA ARG A 135 -8.32 -20.77 80.20
C ARG A 135 -9.36 -20.45 81.27
N ALA A 136 -10.64 -20.70 81.00
CA ALA A 136 -11.74 -20.41 81.94
C ALA A 136 -12.15 -21.61 82.80
N VAL A 137 -12.22 -22.82 82.21
CA VAL A 137 -12.85 -23.99 82.87
C VAL A 137 -11.81 -24.94 83.45
N TYR A 138 -10.67 -25.12 82.79
CA TYR A 138 -9.62 -26.03 83.23
C TYR A 138 -8.42 -25.28 83.83
N SER A 139 -8.13 -25.53 85.11
CA SER A 139 -6.89 -25.12 85.75
C SER A 139 -5.87 -26.25 85.69
N GLU A 140 -4.88 -26.12 84.80
CA GLU A 140 -3.73 -27.01 84.73
C GLU A 140 -2.91 -27.01 86.03
N GLN A 141 -2.19 -28.10 86.26
CA GLN A 141 -1.26 -28.25 87.37
C GLN A 141 -0.26 -27.08 87.43
N ASN A 142 -0.11 -26.49 88.63
CA ASN A 142 0.79 -25.35 88.92
C ASN A 142 0.54 -24.10 88.06
N ARG A 143 -0.68 -23.94 87.52
CA ARG A 143 -1.07 -22.74 86.75
C ARG A 143 -2.22 -21.96 87.36
N ILE A 144 -2.59 -22.23 88.61
CA ILE A 144 -3.74 -21.57 89.24
C ILE A 144 -3.57 -20.04 89.23
N ASP A 145 -2.36 -19.57 89.52
CA ASP A 145 -1.89 -18.18 89.54
C ASP A 145 -1.37 -17.66 88.18
N TYR A 146 -1.71 -18.33 87.07
CA TYR A 146 -1.23 -18.01 85.73
C TYR A 146 -1.36 -16.52 85.38
N PHE A 147 -2.55 -15.94 85.55
CA PHE A 147 -2.80 -14.53 85.19
C PHE A 147 -2.00 -13.53 86.06
N LEU A 148 -1.74 -13.87 87.32
CA LEU A 148 -0.94 -13.04 88.23
C LEU A 148 0.54 -13.02 87.82
N ASN A 149 1.05 -14.14 87.29
CA ASN A 149 2.45 -14.24 86.87
C ASN A 149 2.75 -13.59 85.50
N LEU A 150 1.73 -13.15 84.76
CA LEU A 150 1.91 -12.42 83.50
C LEU A 150 2.31 -10.96 83.75
N GLY A 151 3.19 -10.43 82.90
CA GLY A 151 3.47 -8.99 82.88
C GLY A 151 2.30 -8.19 82.30
N ARG A 152 2.18 -6.91 82.66
CA ARG A 152 1.03 -6.03 82.36
C ARG A 152 0.43 -6.18 80.95
N GLY A 153 1.25 -5.95 79.91
CA GLY A 153 0.78 -6.02 78.52
C GLY A 153 0.40 -7.45 78.05
N GLU A 154 1.09 -8.48 78.55
CA GLU A 154 0.74 -9.87 78.24
C GLU A 154 -0.54 -10.27 78.96
N ARG A 155 -0.72 -9.85 80.21
CA ARG A 155 -1.93 -10.05 81.00
C ARG A 155 -3.14 -9.41 80.34
N LYS A 156 -3.02 -8.15 79.89
CA LYS A 156 -4.03 -7.47 79.08
C LYS A 156 -4.42 -8.29 77.86
N LYS A 157 -3.43 -8.72 77.07
CA LYS A 157 -3.69 -9.51 75.86
C LYS A 157 -4.42 -10.82 76.18
N GLN A 158 -3.97 -11.57 77.18
CA GLN A 158 -4.56 -12.85 77.54
C GLN A 158 -6.00 -12.69 78.06
N ILE A 159 -6.28 -11.65 78.85
CA ILE A 159 -7.63 -11.38 79.36
C ILE A 159 -8.53 -10.79 78.26
N ASP A 160 -8.07 -9.86 77.42
CA ASP A 160 -8.83 -9.37 76.26
C ASP A 160 -9.20 -10.50 75.28
N GLU A 161 -8.33 -11.49 75.14
CA GLU A 161 -8.59 -12.69 74.33
C GLU A 161 -9.59 -13.63 75.02
N LEU A 162 -9.45 -13.83 76.33
CA LEU A 162 -10.39 -14.60 77.16
C LEU A 162 -11.81 -14.01 77.13
N LEU A 163 -11.92 -12.68 77.21
CA LEU A 163 -13.18 -11.93 77.11
C LEU A 163 -13.71 -11.84 75.66
N GLY A 164 -12.92 -12.26 74.67
CA GLY A 164 -13.29 -12.18 73.24
C GLY A 164 -13.28 -10.77 72.64
N ILE A 165 -12.92 -9.74 73.42
CA ILE A 165 -12.92 -8.34 72.98
C ILE A 165 -11.73 -7.97 72.09
N ASN A 166 -10.69 -8.81 72.03
CA ASN A 166 -9.56 -8.66 71.11
C ASN A 166 -10.01 -8.60 69.62
N ARG A 167 -11.16 -9.18 69.26
CA ARG A 167 -11.70 -9.13 67.89
C ARG A 167 -12.02 -7.69 67.44
N PHE A 168 -12.45 -6.84 68.37
CA PHE A 168 -12.74 -5.43 68.09
C PHE A 168 -11.45 -4.63 67.85
N GLU A 169 -10.39 -4.93 68.59
CA GLU A 169 -9.07 -4.32 68.38
C GLU A 169 -8.51 -4.63 66.98
N VAL A 170 -8.59 -5.90 66.57
CA VAL A 170 -8.20 -6.33 65.22
C VAL A 170 -9.05 -5.61 64.16
N MET A 171 -10.36 -5.50 64.37
CA MET A 171 -11.25 -4.78 63.46
C MET A 171 -10.85 -3.30 63.35
N ARG A 172 -10.59 -2.61 64.47
CA ARG A 172 -10.16 -1.21 64.49
C ARG A 172 -8.85 -0.97 63.76
N SER A 173 -7.87 -1.85 63.96
CA SER A 173 -6.57 -1.78 63.28
C SER A 173 -6.73 -1.91 61.75
N ASN A 174 -7.56 -2.86 61.31
CA ASN A 174 -7.89 -3.02 59.89
C ASN A 174 -8.63 -1.79 59.33
N LEU A 175 -9.61 -1.25 60.06
CA LEU A 175 -10.33 -0.04 59.67
C LEU A 175 -9.40 1.18 59.57
N SER A 176 -8.45 1.34 60.49
CA SER A 176 -7.45 2.40 60.45
C SER A 176 -6.61 2.33 59.17
N THR A 177 -6.19 1.12 58.79
CA THR A 177 -5.44 0.89 57.55
C THR A 177 -6.25 1.27 56.31
N VAL A 178 -7.54 0.91 56.27
CA VAL A 178 -8.45 1.26 55.18
C VAL A 178 -8.70 2.78 55.12
N LEU A 179 -8.99 3.40 56.26
CA LEU A 179 -9.21 4.85 56.37
C LEU A 179 -8.01 5.66 55.89
N ASN A 180 -6.80 5.28 56.30
CA ASN A 180 -5.56 5.95 55.85
C ASN A 180 -5.39 5.85 54.33
N ARG A 181 -5.76 4.71 53.72
CA ARG A 181 -5.70 4.53 52.28
C ARG A 181 -6.75 5.36 51.54
N ILE A 182 -7.97 5.44 52.05
CA ILE A 182 -9.03 6.28 51.46
C ILE A 182 -8.61 7.75 51.53
N LYS A 183 -8.10 8.19 52.68
CA LYS A 183 -7.62 9.56 52.87
C LYS A 183 -6.48 9.92 51.93
N ALA A 184 -5.51 9.02 51.75
CA ALA A 184 -4.42 9.23 50.78
C ALA A 184 -4.96 9.40 49.35
N LEU A 185 -5.92 8.57 48.92
CA LEU A 185 -6.55 8.70 47.59
C LEU A 185 -7.33 10.01 47.44
N GLU A 186 -7.99 10.45 48.51
CA GLU A 186 -8.67 11.74 48.54
C GLU A 186 -7.69 12.90 48.40
N ASP A 187 -6.61 12.90 49.19
CA ASP A 187 -5.59 13.95 49.23
C ASP A 187 -4.83 14.04 47.90
N ASP A 188 -4.45 12.89 47.31
CA ASP A 188 -3.82 12.81 45.98
C ASP A 188 -4.75 13.40 44.91
N GLY A 189 -6.03 13.02 44.93
CA GLY A 189 -7.03 13.54 44.00
C GLY A 189 -7.28 15.04 44.19
N ARG A 190 -7.35 15.53 45.44
CA ARG A 190 -7.48 16.97 45.74
C ARG A 190 -6.28 17.76 45.24
N THR A 191 -5.06 17.19 45.34
CA THR A 191 -3.84 17.84 44.85
C THR A 191 -3.90 18.01 43.33
N ILE A 192 -4.23 16.95 42.59
CA ILE A 192 -4.41 17.00 41.14
C ILE A 192 -5.50 18.01 40.75
N LEU A 193 -6.62 18.04 41.46
CA LEU A 193 -7.71 19.00 41.17
C LEU A 193 -7.30 20.45 41.43
N LYS A 194 -6.41 20.73 42.38
CA LYS A 194 -5.90 22.10 42.64
C LYS A 194 -4.94 22.57 41.55
N ASP A 195 -4.16 21.67 40.98
CA ASP A 195 -3.23 21.98 39.89
C ASP A 195 -3.97 22.24 38.57
N MET A 196 -5.23 21.78 38.46
CA MET A 196 -6.09 22.00 37.29
C MET A 196 -6.92 23.29 37.45
N ASP A 197 -6.71 24.25 36.55
CA ASP A 197 -7.49 25.48 36.46
C ASP A 197 -8.77 25.26 35.62
N VAL A 198 -9.83 24.78 36.28
CA VAL A 198 -11.11 24.46 35.62
C VAL A 198 -11.85 25.69 35.12
N GLU A 199 -11.66 26.85 35.77
CA GLU A 199 -12.31 28.10 35.36
C GLU A 199 -11.72 28.56 34.03
N LYS A 200 -10.39 28.58 33.92
CA LYS A 200 -9.70 28.87 32.68
C LYS A 200 -10.05 27.89 31.55
N LEU A 201 -10.17 26.59 31.86
CA LEU A 201 -10.61 25.59 30.88
C LEU A 201 -11.99 25.91 30.30
N LYS A 202 -12.96 26.27 31.15
CA LYS A 202 -14.31 26.66 30.71
C LYS A 202 -14.29 27.95 29.88
N GLU A 203 -13.55 28.96 30.32
CA GLU A 203 -13.40 30.21 29.56
C GLU A 203 -12.79 29.97 28.17
N ASP A 204 -11.76 29.13 28.10
CA ASP A 204 -11.06 28.82 26.86
C ASP A 204 -11.90 27.96 25.90
N GLU A 205 -12.81 27.11 26.43
CA GLU A 205 -13.83 26.41 25.64
C GLU A 205 -14.85 27.39 25.07
N GLU A 206 -15.41 28.30 25.88
CA GLU A 206 -16.38 29.29 25.41
C GLU A 206 -15.79 30.19 24.32
N LYS A 207 -14.52 30.61 24.49
CA LYS A 207 -13.79 31.38 23.46
C LYS A 207 -13.64 30.59 22.16
N ALA A 208 -13.25 29.33 22.25
CA ALA A 208 -13.08 28.46 21.07
C ALA A 208 -14.41 28.16 20.37
N GLU A 209 -15.51 27.95 21.11
CA GLU A 209 -16.84 27.76 20.55
C GLU A 209 -17.32 29.01 19.78
N LYS A 210 -17.05 30.19 20.34
CA LYS A 210 -17.36 31.46 19.68
C LYS A 210 -16.53 31.65 18.41
N GLU A 211 -15.22 31.41 18.48
CA GLU A 211 -14.31 31.48 17.33
C GLU A 211 -14.74 30.50 16.22
N LEU A 212 -15.08 29.27 16.58
CA LEU A 212 -15.57 28.25 15.65
C LEU A 212 -16.82 28.71 14.92
N LYS A 213 -17.79 29.28 15.64
CA LYS A 213 -19.02 29.82 15.07
C LYS A 213 -18.75 30.97 14.09
N GLU A 214 -17.90 31.91 14.47
CA GLU A 214 -17.51 33.04 13.60
C GLU A 214 -16.80 32.55 12.32
N LEU A 215 -15.92 31.55 12.42
CA LEU A 215 -15.26 30.95 11.26
C LEU A 215 -16.25 30.22 10.33
N GLN A 216 -17.19 29.47 10.89
CA GLN A 216 -18.22 28.75 10.12
C GLN A 216 -19.16 29.72 9.38
N GLU A 217 -19.62 30.78 10.05
CA GLU A 217 -20.41 31.85 9.41
C GLU A 217 -19.61 32.56 8.30
N GLY A 218 -18.31 32.79 8.54
CA GLY A 218 -17.40 33.36 7.55
C GLY A 218 -17.20 32.49 6.32
N ILE A 219 -17.05 31.17 6.50
CA ILE A 219 -16.96 30.19 5.39
C ILE A 219 -18.25 30.21 4.57
N ALA A 220 -19.41 30.10 5.22
CA ALA A 220 -20.69 30.12 4.52
C ALA A 220 -20.89 31.40 3.69
N GLY A 221 -20.46 32.55 4.23
CA GLY A 221 -20.48 33.82 3.51
C GLY A 221 -19.54 33.86 2.30
N LEU A 222 -18.36 33.25 2.36
CA LEU A 222 -17.43 33.17 1.25
C LEU A 222 -17.84 32.14 0.19
N GLU A 223 -18.36 30.99 0.60
CA GLU A 223 -18.88 29.95 -0.32
C GLU A 223 -20.01 30.50 -1.16
N LYS A 224 -20.94 31.26 -0.56
CA LYS A 224 -22.01 31.92 -1.31
C LYS A 224 -21.48 32.89 -2.37
N LYS A 225 -20.44 33.67 -2.06
CA LYS A 225 -19.79 34.57 -3.02
C LYS A 225 -19.06 33.81 -4.12
N ALA A 226 -18.42 32.69 -3.78
CA ALA A 226 -17.74 31.83 -4.75
C ALA A 226 -18.74 31.22 -5.74
N ASP A 227 -19.90 30.75 -5.25
CA ASP A 227 -20.98 30.23 -6.07
C ASP A 227 -21.59 31.29 -6.99
N GLU A 228 -21.81 32.52 -6.49
CA GLU A 228 -22.28 33.64 -7.30
C GLU A 228 -21.29 33.98 -8.43
N SER A 229 -19.99 34.06 -8.13
CA SER A 229 -18.94 34.30 -9.12
C SER A 229 -18.83 33.17 -10.15
N GLY A 230 -18.87 31.91 -9.69
CA GLY A 230 -18.86 30.73 -10.55
C GLY A 230 -20.08 30.64 -11.47
N ARG A 231 -21.26 31.10 -11.02
CA ARG A 231 -22.45 31.21 -11.88
C ARG A 231 -22.25 32.27 -12.97
N MET A 232 -21.79 33.47 -12.59
CA MET A 232 -21.51 34.55 -13.56
C MET A 232 -20.48 34.12 -14.60
N ARG A 233 -19.45 33.37 -14.19
CA ARG A 233 -18.44 32.83 -15.12
C ARG A 233 -19.04 31.86 -16.14
N ARG A 234 -19.88 30.91 -15.69
CA ARG A 234 -20.54 29.95 -16.59
C ARG A 234 -21.47 30.64 -17.59
N GLU A 235 -22.19 31.66 -17.15
CA GLU A 235 -23.03 32.49 -18.04
C GLU A 235 -22.16 33.20 -19.09
N ALA A 236 -21.05 33.80 -18.66
CA ALA A 236 -20.11 34.47 -19.55
C ALA A 236 -19.42 33.51 -20.55
N GLU A 237 -19.02 32.30 -20.11
CA GLU A 237 -18.45 31.25 -20.97
C GLU A 237 -19.45 30.75 -22.01
N ALA A 238 -20.73 30.59 -21.63
CA ALA A 238 -21.78 30.20 -22.56
C ALA A 238 -22.06 31.29 -23.63
N GLU A 239 -21.98 32.56 -23.25
CA GLU A 239 -22.02 33.68 -24.21
C GLU A 239 -20.81 33.68 -25.13
N LEU A 240 -19.61 33.50 -24.59
CA LEU A 240 -18.38 33.43 -25.38
C LEU A 240 -18.43 32.30 -26.41
N GLN A 241 -18.89 31.11 -26.05
CA GLN A 241 -19.05 30.00 -27.01
C GLN A 241 -19.97 30.34 -28.18
N LYS A 242 -21.06 31.07 -27.92
CA LYS A 242 -21.96 31.55 -28.99
C LYS A 242 -21.23 32.54 -29.89
N MET A 243 -20.45 33.45 -29.32
CA MET A 243 -19.68 34.43 -30.09
C MET A 243 -18.54 33.79 -30.89
N GLU A 244 -17.82 32.82 -30.34
CA GLU A 244 -16.75 32.07 -31.04
C GLU A 244 -17.30 31.26 -32.22
N LYS A 245 -18.55 30.77 -32.12
CA LYS A 245 -19.23 30.15 -33.27
C LYS A 245 -19.47 31.16 -34.39
N VAL A 246 -19.92 32.38 -34.05
CA VAL A 246 -20.07 33.48 -35.01
C VAL A 246 -18.72 33.90 -35.60
N GLU A 247 -17.64 33.92 -34.82
CA GLU A 247 -16.27 34.18 -35.31
C GLU A 247 -15.86 33.15 -36.36
N LYS A 248 -16.10 31.86 -36.11
CA LYS A 248 -15.79 30.78 -37.03
C LYS A 248 -16.58 30.87 -38.32
N ASP A 249 -17.90 31.09 -38.22
CA ASP A 249 -18.77 31.24 -39.39
C ASP A 249 -18.38 32.47 -40.23
N TYR A 250 -17.97 33.56 -39.58
CA TYR A 250 -17.46 34.77 -40.24
C TYR A 250 -16.13 34.51 -40.96
N THR A 251 -15.17 33.83 -40.32
CA THR A 251 -13.86 33.53 -40.93
C THR A 251 -14.01 32.60 -42.14
N GLU A 252 -14.79 31.52 -42.04
CA GLU A 252 -15.05 30.61 -43.17
C GLU A 252 -15.70 31.33 -44.37
N LEU A 253 -16.70 32.19 -44.12
CA LEU A 253 -17.34 32.96 -45.19
C LEU A 253 -16.42 34.03 -45.77
N SER A 254 -15.61 34.69 -44.94
CA SER A 254 -14.64 35.70 -45.40
C SER A 254 -13.53 35.09 -46.26
N GLU A 255 -13.00 33.92 -45.90
CA GLU A 255 -12.02 33.20 -46.72
C GLU A 255 -12.62 32.75 -48.05
N ARG A 256 -13.84 32.22 -48.02
CA ARG A 256 -14.56 31.80 -49.22
C ARG A 256 -14.85 32.97 -50.15
N ARG A 257 -15.21 34.14 -49.60
CA ARG A 257 -15.34 35.39 -50.35
C ARG A 257 -14.01 35.82 -50.99
N GLY A 258 -12.93 35.84 -50.22
CA GLY A 258 -11.60 36.17 -50.75
C GLY A 258 -11.13 35.20 -51.83
N GLY A 259 -11.51 33.92 -51.75
CA GLY A 259 -11.27 32.93 -52.81
C GLY A 259 -12.05 33.24 -54.09
N VAL A 260 -13.35 33.58 -53.97
CA VAL A 260 -14.20 33.98 -55.11
C VAL A 260 -13.66 35.27 -55.77
N GLU A 261 -13.31 36.29 -54.98
CA GLU A 261 -12.78 37.57 -55.47
C GLU A 261 -11.46 37.37 -56.26
N ARG A 262 -10.50 36.61 -55.73
CA ARG A 262 -9.25 36.26 -56.44
C ARG A 262 -9.51 35.50 -57.74
N THR A 263 -10.51 34.61 -57.75
CA THR A 263 -10.85 33.84 -58.96
C THR A 263 -11.45 34.74 -60.03
N VAL A 264 -12.28 35.71 -59.65
CA VAL A 264 -12.83 36.73 -60.55
C VAL A 264 -11.73 37.65 -61.08
N GLU A 265 -10.79 38.07 -60.23
CA GLU A 265 -9.66 38.91 -60.63
C GLU A 265 -8.76 38.20 -61.65
N ASN A 266 -8.38 36.94 -61.40
CA ASN A 266 -7.61 36.13 -62.34
C ASN A 266 -8.30 35.96 -63.69
N LEU A 267 -9.62 35.70 -63.71
CA LEU A 267 -10.39 35.56 -64.94
C LEU A 267 -10.49 36.89 -65.71
N ASN A 268 -10.59 38.02 -65.00
CA ASN A 268 -10.58 39.35 -65.62
C ASN A 268 -9.21 39.69 -66.21
N GLU A 269 -8.10 39.37 -65.54
CA GLU A 269 -6.76 39.53 -66.08
C GLU A 269 -6.52 38.65 -67.32
N GLU A 270 -7.04 37.43 -67.32
CA GLU A 270 -6.92 36.50 -68.46
C GLU A 270 -7.69 37.01 -69.69
N ILE A 271 -8.90 37.58 -69.49
CA ILE A 271 -9.63 38.30 -70.55
C ILE A 271 -8.83 39.51 -71.04
N ALA A 272 -8.26 40.30 -70.14
CA ALA A 272 -7.49 41.51 -70.49
C ALA A 272 -6.22 41.17 -71.30
N ARG A 273 -5.49 40.11 -70.94
CA ARG A 273 -4.29 39.65 -71.68
C ARG A 273 -4.62 39.16 -73.08
N ARG A 274 -5.72 38.43 -73.26
CA ARG A 274 -6.09 37.88 -74.57
C ARG A 274 -6.68 38.92 -75.54
N MET A 275 -7.24 40.02 -75.03
CA MET A 275 -8.06 40.92 -75.84
C MET A 275 -7.40 42.22 -76.33
N GLY A 276 -6.17 42.57 -75.96
CA GLY A 276 -5.39 43.62 -76.64
C GLY A 276 -6.12 44.93 -77.05
N GLY A 277 -7.16 45.36 -76.32
CA GLY A 277 -7.94 46.57 -76.62
C GLY A 277 -9.14 46.47 -77.58
N VAL A 278 -9.69 45.29 -77.89
CA VAL A 278 -10.91 45.17 -78.74
C VAL A 278 -12.19 45.54 -77.97
N SER A 279 -13.06 46.34 -78.59
CA SER A 279 -14.33 46.82 -78.02
C SER A 279 -15.38 45.71 -77.81
N LEU A 280 -16.07 45.77 -76.68
CA LEU A 280 -16.88 44.72 -76.05
C LEU A 280 -18.30 44.52 -76.62
N GLU A 281 -18.75 45.34 -77.57
CA GLU A 281 -20.14 45.34 -78.01
C GLU A 281 -20.47 44.27 -79.08
N GLY A 282 -19.45 43.62 -79.68
CA GLY A 282 -19.64 42.57 -80.70
C GLY A 282 -19.84 41.15 -80.18
N ALA A 283 -19.29 40.81 -79.00
CA ALA A 283 -19.19 39.42 -78.51
C ALA A 283 -20.55 38.80 -78.07
N ALA A 284 -21.58 39.62 -77.86
CA ALA A 284 -22.89 39.14 -77.40
C ALA A 284 -23.71 38.43 -78.50
N LYS A 285 -23.39 38.64 -79.79
CA LYS A 285 -24.20 38.16 -80.93
C LYS A 285 -23.67 36.91 -81.65
N VAL A 286 -22.51 36.39 -81.26
CA VAL A 286 -21.89 35.23 -81.92
C VAL A 286 -22.57 33.92 -81.50
N ASP A 287 -22.98 33.11 -82.49
CA ASP A 287 -23.70 31.85 -82.33
C ASP A 287 -22.84 30.67 -82.82
N GLU A 288 -22.88 29.53 -82.12
CA GLU A 288 -22.01 28.35 -82.41
C GLU A 288 -22.22 27.80 -83.84
N LYS A 289 -23.38 28.09 -84.45
CA LYS A 289 -23.72 27.69 -85.83
C LYS A 289 -22.90 28.41 -86.90
N GLU A 290 -22.44 29.64 -86.66
CA GLU A 290 -21.62 30.39 -87.63
C GLU A 290 -20.21 29.82 -87.73
N LEU A 291 -19.63 29.34 -86.62
CA LEU A 291 -18.31 28.69 -86.61
C LEU A 291 -18.33 27.38 -87.42
N ALA A 292 -19.38 26.57 -87.27
CA ALA A 292 -19.55 25.32 -88.03
C ALA A 292 -19.74 25.55 -89.54
N SER A 293 -20.37 26.66 -89.93
CA SER A 293 -20.51 27.06 -91.34
C SER A 293 -19.15 27.41 -91.95
N ILE A 294 -18.35 28.22 -91.24
CA ILE A 294 -17.01 28.67 -91.66
C ILE A 294 -16.02 27.49 -91.73
N GLU A 295 -16.12 26.52 -90.82
CA GLU A 295 -15.28 25.32 -90.85
C GLU A 295 -15.58 24.42 -92.08
N ASN A 296 -16.83 24.37 -92.53
CA ASN A 296 -17.20 23.66 -93.76
C ASN A 296 -16.74 24.39 -95.03
N GLU A 297 -16.92 25.71 -95.09
CA GLU A 297 -16.40 26.54 -96.20
C GLU A 297 -14.88 26.42 -96.36
N LEU A 298 -14.14 26.39 -95.25
CA LEU A 298 -12.67 26.21 -95.27
C LEU A 298 -12.25 24.84 -95.82
N LYS A 299 -13.03 23.79 -95.52
CA LYS A 299 -12.76 22.42 -95.96
C LYS A 299 -12.95 22.26 -97.47
N ASP A 300 -13.95 22.93 -98.04
CA ASP A 300 -14.24 22.88 -99.47
C ASP A 300 -13.24 23.73 -100.29
N ALA A 301 -12.88 24.92 -99.80
CA ALA A 301 -11.84 25.74 -100.43
C ALA A 301 -10.46 25.02 -100.48
N LYS A 302 -10.06 24.34 -99.40
CA LYS A 302 -8.80 23.58 -99.36
C LYS A 302 -8.77 22.39 -100.33
N LYS A 303 -9.92 21.76 -100.63
CA LYS A 303 -10.00 20.69 -101.63
C LYS A 303 -9.77 21.19 -103.06
N LEU A 304 -10.33 22.36 -103.39
CA LEU A 304 -10.19 22.97 -104.72
C LEU A 304 -8.74 23.44 -104.99
N VAL A 305 -8.07 24.01 -103.98
CA VAL A 305 -6.64 24.36 -104.06
C VAL A 305 -5.78 23.12 -104.38
N ALA A 306 -6.03 21.99 -103.71
CA ALA A 306 -5.29 20.75 -103.95
C ALA A 306 -5.51 20.18 -105.37
N GLN A 307 -6.70 20.35 -105.94
CA GLN A 307 -7.03 19.90 -107.29
C GLN A 307 -6.29 20.71 -108.37
N TYR A 308 -6.34 22.04 -108.31
CA TYR A 308 -5.70 22.90 -109.31
C TYR A 308 -4.16 22.90 -109.22
N SER A 309 -3.59 22.75 -108.02
CA SER A 309 -2.14 22.57 -107.81
C SER A 309 -1.59 21.36 -108.59
N LYS A 310 -2.34 20.26 -108.63
CA LYS A 310 -1.94 19.03 -109.33
C LYS A 310 -1.99 19.18 -110.86
N GLU A 311 -2.96 19.94 -111.38
CA GLU A 311 -3.09 20.19 -112.82
C GLU A 311 -1.93 21.07 -113.34
N VAL A 312 -1.58 22.15 -112.63
CA VAL A 312 -0.44 23.04 -112.97
C VAL A 312 0.89 22.28 -112.99
N GLY A 313 1.13 21.42 -112.00
CA GLY A 313 2.38 20.62 -111.94
C GLY A 313 2.56 19.68 -113.15
N SER A 314 1.47 19.08 -113.64
CA SER A 314 1.54 18.13 -114.77
C SER A 314 1.77 18.78 -116.14
N ALA A 315 1.35 20.04 -116.31
CA ALA A 315 1.51 20.80 -117.55
C ALA A 315 2.89 21.46 -117.66
N ASN A 316 3.48 21.89 -116.53
CA ASN A 316 4.82 22.49 -116.51
C ASN A 316 5.94 21.50 -116.88
N GLU A 317 5.86 20.24 -116.44
CA GLU A 317 6.89 19.24 -116.75
C GLU A 317 6.95 18.91 -118.25
N LYS A 318 5.80 18.83 -118.91
CA LYS A 318 5.72 18.59 -120.37
C LYS A 318 6.25 19.78 -121.19
N MET A 319 6.11 21.01 -120.69
CA MET A 319 6.57 22.21 -121.39
C MET A 319 8.10 22.37 -121.34
N ARG A 320 8.77 21.81 -120.32
CA ARG A 320 10.24 21.85 -120.22
C ARG A 320 10.91 20.97 -121.27
N MET A 321 10.45 19.73 -121.43
CA MET A 321 11.07 18.74 -122.32
C MET A 321 11.06 19.15 -123.81
N ILE A 322 9.98 19.78 -124.28
CA ILE A 322 9.86 20.16 -125.71
C ILE A 322 10.68 21.42 -126.04
N LYS A 323 10.95 22.31 -125.06
CA LYS A 323 11.80 23.49 -125.28
C LYS A 323 13.27 23.12 -125.52
N GLU A 324 13.79 22.14 -124.80
CA GLU A 324 15.18 21.69 -124.90
C GLU A 324 15.49 21.07 -126.28
N GLU A 325 14.55 20.31 -126.85
CA GLU A 325 14.73 19.68 -128.17
C GLU A 325 14.73 20.68 -129.36
N VAL A 326 14.08 21.83 -129.23
CA VAL A 326 13.98 22.84 -130.31
C VAL A 326 15.26 23.68 -130.43
N GLU A 327 15.93 23.99 -129.31
CA GLU A 327 17.17 24.79 -129.31
C GLU A 327 18.35 24.02 -129.89
N GLU A 328 18.49 22.73 -129.55
CA GLU A 328 19.60 21.88 -129.99
C GLU A 328 19.59 21.67 -131.52
N ARG A 329 18.41 21.56 -132.12
CA ARG A 329 18.24 21.39 -133.57
C ARG A 329 18.72 22.62 -134.37
N THR A 330 18.40 23.83 -133.91
CA THR A 330 18.77 25.07 -134.60
C THR A 330 20.28 25.31 -134.66
N LEU A 331 21.04 24.83 -133.68
CA LEU A 331 22.49 24.96 -133.67
C LEU A 331 23.17 24.04 -134.70
N LEU A 332 22.66 22.82 -134.85
CA LEU A 332 23.20 21.82 -135.78
C LEU A 332 22.94 22.17 -137.25
N GLU A 333 21.78 22.73 -137.59
CA GLU A 333 21.46 23.18 -138.97
C GLU A 333 22.42 24.26 -139.47
N LYS A 334 22.85 25.17 -138.58
CA LYS A 334 23.76 26.27 -138.93
C LYS A 334 25.18 25.77 -139.22
N ARG A 335 25.67 24.84 -138.41
CA ARG A 335 27.05 24.32 -138.46
C ARG A 335 27.32 23.44 -139.70
N ILE A 336 26.33 22.71 -140.20
CA ILE A 336 26.45 21.93 -141.46
C ILE A 336 26.53 22.85 -142.68
N SER A 337 25.84 24.00 -142.66
CA SER A 337 25.80 24.92 -143.81
C SER A 337 27.15 25.60 -144.14
N GLU A 338 28.08 25.68 -143.18
CA GLU A 338 29.36 26.38 -143.33
C GLU A 338 30.39 25.61 -144.18
N PHE A 339 30.22 24.29 -144.36
CA PHE A 339 31.20 23.43 -145.03
C PHE A 339 31.03 23.31 -146.56
N GLY A 340 29.94 23.82 -147.16
CA GLY A 340 29.77 23.97 -148.61
C GLY A 340 29.64 22.70 -149.47
N MET A 341 30.02 21.52 -148.97
CA MET A 341 29.90 20.21 -149.63
C MET A 341 29.58 19.09 -148.63
N SER A 342 29.11 17.94 -149.13
CA SER A 342 28.77 16.77 -148.29
C SER A 342 30.01 15.94 -147.91
N SER A 343 29.98 15.34 -146.70
CA SER A 343 31.00 14.42 -146.18
C SER A 343 31.52 13.39 -147.21
N ALA A 344 30.62 12.79 -148.00
CA ALA A 344 30.95 11.80 -149.03
C ALA A 344 31.85 12.28 -150.19
N LYS A 345 31.93 13.60 -150.46
CA LYS A 345 32.80 14.14 -151.51
C LYS A 345 34.24 14.32 -151.01
N LEU A 346 34.41 14.84 -149.80
CA LEU A 346 35.73 15.01 -149.19
C LEU A 346 36.42 13.65 -148.92
N GLU A 347 35.68 12.59 -148.59
CA GLU A 347 36.26 11.24 -148.45
C GLU A 347 36.94 10.71 -149.71
N ASN A 348 36.46 11.08 -150.89
CA ASN A 348 37.07 10.65 -152.15
C ASN A 348 38.35 11.42 -152.46
N GLU A 349 38.43 12.69 -152.10
CA GLU A 349 39.66 13.48 -152.21
C GLU A 349 40.73 12.96 -151.25
N LEU A 350 40.32 12.61 -150.01
CA LEU A 350 41.20 12.00 -149.02
C LEU A 350 41.90 10.74 -149.54
N LYS A 351 41.13 9.79 -150.10
CA LYS A 351 41.66 8.54 -150.64
C LYS A 351 42.65 8.74 -151.78
N LYS A 352 42.51 9.81 -152.54
CA LYS A 352 43.40 10.11 -153.67
C LYS A 352 44.76 10.59 -153.18
N GLU A 353 44.77 11.51 -152.22
CA GLU A 353 46.02 12.00 -151.60
C GLU A 353 46.74 10.90 -150.81
N GLU A 354 46.01 9.98 -150.17
CA GLU A 354 46.57 8.88 -149.36
C GLU A 354 47.38 7.89 -150.20
N LYS A 355 46.95 7.71 -151.45
CA LYS A 355 47.63 6.88 -152.42
C LYS A 355 48.95 7.49 -152.88
N GLU A 356 48.94 8.79 -153.20
CA GLU A 356 50.13 9.54 -153.63
C GLU A 356 51.20 9.59 -152.52
N LEU A 357 50.78 9.76 -151.27
CA LEU A 357 51.68 9.78 -150.11
C LEU A 357 52.37 8.42 -149.89
N ASN A 358 51.62 7.32 -149.99
CA ASN A 358 52.19 5.98 -149.78
C ASN A 358 53.19 5.59 -150.88
N GLU A 359 52.98 6.04 -152.12
CA GLU A 359 53.94 5.84 -153.21
C GLU A 359 55.28 6.55 -152.89
N ALA A 360 55.23 7.80 -152.42
CA ALA A 360 56.43 8.55 -152.03
C ALA A 360 57.17 7.92 -150.82
N ARG A 361 56.45 7.50 -149.78
CA ARG A 361 57.03 6.81 -148.60
C ARG A 361 57.70 5.49 -148.97
N SER A 362 57.10 4.72 -149.88
CA SER A 362 57.69 3.46 -150.33
C SER A 362 59.02 3.66 -151.06
N SER A 363 59.14 4.73 -151.84
CA SER A 363 60.40 5.09 -152.51
C SER A 363 61.47 5.52 -151.51
N MET A 364 61.13 6.33 -150.50
CA MET A 364 62.06 6.77 -149.46
C MET A 364 62.59 5.58 -148.64
N GLY A 365 61.71 4.65 -148.26
CA GLY A 365 62.11 3.45 -147.51
C GLY A 365 63.07 2.53 -148.27
N CYS A 366 63.04 2.53 -149.61
CA CYS A 366 64.04 1.81 -150.40
C CYS A 366 65.44 2.47 -150.31
N SER A 367 65.51 3.80 -150.36
CA SER A 367 66.76 4.55 -150.22
C SER A 367 67.32 4.49 -148.79
N ASP A 368 66.47 4.55 -147.75
CA ASP A 368 66.91 4.42 -146.35
C ASP A 368 67.49 3.04 -146.02
N ARG A 369 66.85 1.96 -146.48
CA ARG A 369 67.40 0.60 -146.31
C ARG A 369 68.77 0.48 -146.96
N ARG A 370 68.96 1.13 -148.10
CA ARG A 370 70.25 1.17 -148.78
C ARG A 370 71.30 1.89 -147.94
N ILE A 371 70.94 3.01 -147.32
CA ILE A 371 71.81 3.76 -146.41
C ILE A 371 72.16 2.93 -145.16
N ALA A 372 71.19 2.23 -144.57
CA ALA A 372 71.39 1.39 -143.39
C ALA A 372 72.30 0.18 -143.68
N GLU A 373 72.09 -0.53 -144.80
CA GLU A 373 72.99 -1.60 -145.26
C GLU A 373 74.41 -1.07 -145.45
N LEU A 374 74.55 0.13 -146.02
CA LEU A 374 75.85 0.77 -146.17
C LEU A 374 76.48 1.12 -144.81
N ASP A 375 75.70 1.61 -143.85
CA ASP A 375 76.18 1.97 -142.50
C ASP A 375 76.59 0.77 -141.65
N GLU A 376 75.80 -0.30 -141.66
CA GLU A 376 76.10 -1.52 -140.92
C GLU A 376 77.42 -2.13 -141.42
N LEU A 377 77.59 -2.20 -142.75
CA LEU A 377 78.84 -2.58 -143.39
C LEU A 377 80.00 -1.65 -143.01
N ILE A 378 79.79 -0.33 -143.00
CA ILE A 378 80.79 0.68 -142.60
C ILE A 378 81.17 0.53 -141.12
N THR A 379 80.21 0.20 -140.25
CA THR A 379 80.40 0.14 -138.79
C THR A 379 81.09 -1.15 -138.35
N GLU A 380 80.67 -2.28 -138.94
CA GLU A 380 81.37 -3.56 -138.84
C GLU A 380 82.82 -3.45 -139.32
N LEU A 381 83.03 -2.80 -140.47
CA LEU A 381 84.37 -2.45 -140.94
C LEU A 381 85.02 -1.33 -140.11
N GLY A 382 84.32 -0.61 -139.24
CA GLY A 382 84.76 0.63 -138.57
C GLY A 382 85.32 0.47 -137.15
N ARG A 383 84.88 -0.55 -136.38
CA ARG A 383 85.30 -0.78 -134.98
C ARG A 383 86.65 -1.45 -134.75
N GLY A 384 87.46 -1.67 -135.77
CA GLY A 384 88.73 -2.36 -135.55
C GLY A 384 88.52 -3.81 -135.16
N THR A 385 87.61 -4.48 -135.87
CA THR A 385 87.73 -5.91 -136.15
C THR A 385 89.20 -6.27 -136.44
N THR A 386 89.86 -6.95 -135.52
CA THR A 386 90.97 -7.84 -135.89
C THR A 386 90.44 -9.08 -136.64
N LYS A 387 89.09 -9.28 -136.72
CA LYS A 387 88.39 -10.34 -137.48
C LYS A 387 87.01 -9.96 -138.04
N CYS A 388 86.68 -10.53 -139.20
CA CYS A 388 85.57 -10.15 -140.08
C CYS A 388 84.20 -10.63 -139.57
N PRO A 389 83.14 -9.80 -139.62
CA PRO A 389 81.82 -10.18 -139.12
C PRO A 389 80.93 -10.97 -140.09
N VAL A 390 81.18 -10.95 -141.41
CA VAL A 390 80.38 -11.74 -142.39
C VAL A 390 80.95 -13.16 -142.60
N CYS A 391 82.28 -13.30 -142.57
CA CYS A 391 82.95 -14.57 -142.90
C CYS A 391 84.18 -14.93 -142.04
N GLU A 392 84.44 -14.19 -140.96
CA GLU A 392 85.31 -14.60 -139.83
C GLU A 392 86.86 -14.63 -139.99
N THR A 393 87.46 -14.44 -141.16
CA THR A 393 88.95 -14.40 -141.33
C THR A 393 89.60 -13.23 -140.55
N PRO A 394 90.86 -13.34 -140.06
CA PRO A 394 91.59 -12.20 -139.50
C PRO A 394 91.79 -11.10 -140.54
N LEU A 395 91.43 -9.86 -140.21
CA LEU A 395 91.41 -8.75 -141.16
C LEU A 395 92.68 -7.91 -141.10
N ALA A 396 93.32 -7.69 -142.26
CA ALA A 396 94.44 -6.77 -142.44
C ALA A 396 93.95 -5.35 -142.76
N GLU A 397 94.61 -4.35 -142.17
CA GLU A 397 94.09 -2.99 -141.99
C GLU A 397 93.99 -2.13 -143.27
N GLU A 398 94.75 -2.45 -144.32
CA GLU A 398 94.71 -1.71 -145.60
C GLU A 398 93.41 -1.96 -146.38
N ARG A 399 92.98 -3.23 -146.52
CA ARG A 399 91.78 -3.59 -147.31
C ARG A 399 90.48 -3.02 -146.72
N ARG A 400 90.52 -2.71 -145.43
CA ARG A 400 89.43 -2.12 -144.64
C ARG A 400 89.19 -0.64 -144.99
N LYS A 401 90.26 0.15 -145.17
CA LYS A 401 90.18 1.60 -145.46
C LYS A 401 89.63 1.90 -146.86
N GLU A 402 89.95 1.07 -147.86
CA GLU A 402 89.47 1.27 -149.24
C GLU A 402 87.96 1.02 -149.36
N LEU A 403 87.48 -0.08 -148.78
CA LEU A 403 86.06 -0.43 -148.77
C LEU A 403 85.21 0.64 -148.07
N LEU A 404 85.73 1.26 -147.01
CA LEU A 404 85.06 2.35 -146.30
C LEU A 404 84.73 3.54 -147.22
N ARG A 405 85.73 4.08 -147.94
CA ARG A 405 85.54 5.27 -148.79
C ARG A 405 84.51 5.07 -149.90
N LYS A 406 84.48 3.89 -150.53
CA LYS A 406 83.57 3.64 -151.66
C LYS A 406 82.11 3.59 -151.19
N ARG A 407 81.89 2.96 -150.04
CA ARG A 407 80.58 2.86 -149.40
C ARG A 407 80.09 4.21 -148.86
N GLU A 408 80.99 5.07 -148.40
CA GLU A 408 80.66 6.44 -148.00
C GLU A 408 80.10 7.28 -149.16
N ASN A 409 80.67 7.22 -150.37
CA ASN A 409 80.17 8.01 -151.49
C ASN A 409 78.80 7.54 -152.03
N GLU A 410 78.55 6.23 -152.09
CA GLU A 410 77.22 5.70 -152.47
C GLU A 410 76.15 6.13 -151.47
N LYS A 411 76.51 6.17 -150.18
CA LYS A 411 75.63 6.63 -149.12
C LYS A 411 75.23 8.10 -149.30
N VAL A 412 76.14 8.99 -149.73
CA VAL A 412 75.84 10.41 -149.92
C VAL A 412 74.80 10.63 -151.03
N LYS A 413 74.89 9.92 -152.16
CA LYS A 413 73.91 10.07 -153.25
C LYS A 413 72.51 9.61 -152.85
N GLU A 414 72.40 8.50 -152.14
CA GLU A 414 71.08 8.08 -151.63
C GLU A 414 70.55 9.02 -150.55
N ALA A 415 71.44 9.63 -149.74
CA ALA A 415 71.03 10.64 -148.77
C ALA A 415 70.42 11.89 -149.44
N GLU A 416 70.93 12.33 -150.60
CA GLU A 416 70.33 13.45 -151.36
C GLU A 416 68.92 13.11 -151.89
N ASN A 417 68.70 11.89 -152.38
CA ASN A 417 67.38 11.44 -152.84
C ASN A 417 66.36 11.33 -151.69
N VAL A 418 66.79 10.80 -150.53
CA VAL A 418 65.94 10.76 -149.32
C VAL A 418 65.50 12.17 -148.94
N LEU A 419 66.40 13.14 -148.97
CA LEU A 419 66.09 14.53 -148.61
C LEU A 419 65.02 15.17 -149.51
N HIS A 420 65.02 14.84 -150.81
CA HIS A 420 63.99 15.31 -151.73
C HIS A 420 62.63 14.65 -151.46
N LEU A 421 62.62 13.32 -151.24
CA LEU A 421 61.40 12.56 -150.97
C LEU A 421 60.79 12.91 -149.60
N GLU A 422 61.61 13.16 -148.57
CA GLU A 422 61.18 13.64 -147.26
C GLU A 422 60.36 14.94 -147.38
N LYS A 423 60.82 15.88 -148.22
CA LYS A 423 60.13 17.15 -148.41
C LYS A 423 58.75 16.96 -149.05
N LEU A 424 58.66 16.10 -150.06
CA LEU A 424 57.39 15.82 -150.75
C LEU A 424 56.40 15.05 -149.86
N ILE A 425 56.89 14.11 -149.05
CA ILE A 425 56.11 13.36 -148.05
C ILE A 425 55.55 14.31 -146.99
N SER A 426 56.39 15.21 -146.47
CA SER A 426 55.94 16.20 -145.47
C SER A 426 54.79 17.07 -145.99
N GLU A 427 54.90 17.58 -147.23
CA GLU A 427 53.84 18.41 -147.83
C GLU A 427 52.54 17.62 -148.02
N LYS A 428 52.62 16.34 -148.41
CA LYS A 428 51.44 15.49 -148.60
C LYS A 428 50.81 15.00 -147.29
N GLU A 429 51.61 14.73 -146.25
CA GLU A 429 51.10 14.36 -144.92
C GLU A 429 50.29 15.49 -144.27
N GLU A 430 50.73 16.73 -144.45
CA GLU A 430 50.06 17.89 -143.89
C GLU A 430 48.71 18.16 -144.57
N SER A 431 48.66 18.02 -145.90
CA SER A 431 47.39 18.10 -146.67
C SER A 431 46.41 17.03 -146.22
N LEU A 432 46.87 15.78 -146.11
CA LEU A 432 46.01 14.64 -145.81
C LEU A 432 45.39 14.69 -144.41
N LYS A 433 46.17 15.13 -143.41
CA LYS A 433 45.66 15.32 -142.04
C LYS A 433 44.51 16.31 -142.00
N LYS A 434 44.66 17.45 -142.71
CA LYS A 434 43.65 18.50 -142.70
C LYS A 434 42.34 18.03 -143.32
N THR A 435 42.43 17.39 -144.49
CA THR A 435 41.27 16.85 -145.19
C THR A 435 40.59 15.72 -144.40
N ALA A 436 41.33 14.92 -143.63
CA ALA A 436 40.76 13.84 -142.80
C ALA A 436 39.96 14.37 -141.60
N GLU A 437 40.42 15.45 -140.98
CA GLU A 437 39.73 16.10 -139.87
C GLU A 437 38.41 16.71 -140.30
N GLU A 438 38.38 17.39 -141.46
CA GLU A 438 37.18 18.01 -142.02
C GLU A 438 36.08 16.98 -142.35
N VAL A 439 36.45 15.81 -142.91
CA VAL A 439 35.50 14.71 -143.17
C VAL A 439 34.83 14.21 -141.89
N LYS A 440 35.62 14.01 -140.84
CA LYS A 440 35.16 13.41 -139.58
C LYS A 440 34.20 14.33 -138.83
N GLU A 441 34.42 15.64 -138.90
CA GLU A 441 33.57 16.63 -138.22
C GLU A 441 32.21 16.82 -138.92
N LEU A 442 32.17 16.84 -140.26
CA LEU A 442 30.93 16.92 -141.02
C LEU A 442 30.02 15.70 -140.81
N ALA A 443 30.58 14.49 -140.96
CA ALA A 443 29.78 13.25 -140.91
C ALA A 443 29.06 13.07 -139.57
N GLY A 444 29.72 13.44 -138.46
CA GLY A 444 29.11 13.39 -137.12
C GLY A 444 28.00 14.43 -136.91
N SER A 445 28.08 15.58 -137.59
CA SER A 445 27.07 16.64 -137.48
C SER A 445 25.80 16.30 -138.28
N GLU A 446 25.94 15.71 -139.48
CA GLU A 446 24.82 15.28 -140.33
C GLU A 446 23.96 14.16 -139.69
N GLU A 447 24.59 13.20 -138.98
CA GLU A 447 23.85 12.10 -138.35
C GLU A 447 22.99 12.55 -137.17
N LYS A 448 23.50 13.48 -136.34
CA LYS A 448 22.78 14.02 -135.18
C LYS A 448 21.53 14.81 -135.58
N LEU A 449 21.61 15.59 -136.65
CA LEU A 449 20.47 16.41 -137.10
C LEU A 449 19.27 15.57 -137.54
N ARG A 450 19.51 14.37 -138.07
CA ARG A 450 18.45 13.49 -138.62
C ARG A 450 17.50 12.91 -137.56
N ARG A 451 17.84 12.97 -136.26
CA ARG A 451 17.08 12.35 -135.16
C ARG A 451 16.08 13.29 -134.45
N LEU A 452 16.10 14.60 -134.70
CA LEU A 452 15.29 15.60 -133.98
C LEU A 452 14.01 15.99 -134.74
N ARG A 453 12.83 15.99 -134.10
CA ARG A 453 11.50 16.45 -134.63
C ARG A 453 10.75 17.22 -133.52
N GLY A 454 10.14 18.39 -133.76
CA GLY A 454 9.31 18.99 -132.69
C GLY A 454 8.86 20.46 -132.75
N LYS A 455 8.66 21.11 -133.90
CA LYS A 455 8.22 22.53 -133.93
C LYS A 455 6.70 22.76 -133.81
N GLU A 456 5.83 21.74 -133.89
CA GLU A 456 4.36 21.95 -133.94
C GLU A 456 3.61 21.78 -132.59
N GLU A 457 4.20 21.17 -131.55
CA GLU A 457 3.48 20.85 -130.28
C GLU A 457 3.53 21.96 -129.21
N LEU A 458 4.47 22.91 -129.29
CA LEU A 458 4.72 23.93 -128.26
C LEU A 458 3.58 24.96 -128.09
N GLY A 459 2.80 25.21 -129.15
CA GLY A 459 1.76 26.26 -129.17
C GLY A 459 0.47 25.91 -128.42
N LYS A 460 0.13 24.61 -128.28
CA LYS A 460 -1.12 24.18 -127.64
C LYS A 460 -1.01 24.06 -126.11
N LEU A 461 0.17 23.75 -125.59
CA LEU A 461 0.39 23.54 -124.15
C LEU A 461 0.43 24.84 -123.32
N SER A 462 0.85 25.95 -123.94
CA SER A 462 1.01 27.25 -123.26
C SER A 462 -0.33 27.85 -122.78
N LEU A 463 -1.39 27.74 -123.59
CA LEU A 463 -2.72 28.28 -123.28
C LEU A 463 -3.43 27.50 -122.15
N THR A 464 -3.19 26.20 -122.02
CA THR A 464 -3.78 25.38 -120.95
C THR A 464 -3.15 25.64 -119.58
N LEU A 465 -1.87 25.99 -119.52
CA LEU A 465 -1.15 26.25 -118.28
C LEU A 465 -1.65 27.55 -117.60
N HIS A 466 -1.81 28.61 -118.38
CA HIS A 466 -2.20 29.94 -117.87
C HIS A 466 -3.57 29.93 -117.17
N ASN A 467 -4.55 29.22 -117.73
CA ASN A 467 -5.90 29.13 -117.15
C ASN A 467 -5.96 28.33 -115.83
N ALA A 468 -5.02 27.41 -115.61
CA ALA A 468 -4.96 26.61 -114.38
C ALA A 468 -4.30 27.40 -113.23
N GLU A 469 -3.32 28.24 -113.54
CA GLU A 469 -2.64 29.10 -112.56
C GLU A 469 -3.55 30.20 -112.00
N GLU A 470 -4.41 30.80 -112.83
CA GLU A 470 -5.32 31.86 -112.39
C GLU A 470 -6.39 31.35 -111.41
N LYS A 471 -6.91 30.13 -111.65
CA LYS A 471 -7.89 29.47 -110.77
C LYS A 471 -7.31 29.05 -109.42
N LEU A 472 -6.05 28.61 -109.40
CA LEU A 472 -5.35 28.24 -108.16
C LEU A 472 -5.20 29.46 -107.23
N LYS A 473 -4.79 30.59 -107.80
CA LYS A 473 -4.54 31.83 -107.04
C LYS A 473 -5.82 32.39 -106.38
N GLY A 474 -6.96 32.31 -107.05
CA GLY A 474 -8.24 32.78 -106.51
C GLY A 474 -8.77 31.94 -105.33
N GLU A 475 -8.51 30.63 -105.29
CA GLU A 475 -8.91 29.78 -104.17
C GLU A 475 -7.95 29.84 -102.98
N GLU A 476 -6.66 30.14 -103.20
CA GLU A 476 -5.69 30.38 -102.11
C GLU A 476 -6.00 31.66 -101.31
N GLU A 477 -6.50 32.72 -101.96
CA GLU A 477 -6.92 33.96 -101.27
C GLU A 477 -8.17 33.74 -100.41
N LYS A 478 -9.15 32.96 -100.89
CA LYS A 478 -10.34 32.59 -100.10
C LYS A 478 -9.99 31.80 -98.84
N VAL A 479 -9.02 30.88 -98.91
CA VAL A 479 -8.59 30.11 -97.72
C VAL A 479 -8.05 31.03 -96.63
N LYS A 480 -7.25 32.05 -96.97
CA LYS A 480 -6.71 33.02 -96.00
C LYS A 480 -7.80 33.86 -95.34
N GLU A 481 -8.79 34.30 -96.10
CA GLU A 481 -9.90 35.11 -95.58
C GLU A 481 -10.78 34.32 -94.59
N VAL A 482 -11.11 33.07 -94.94
CA VAL A 482 -11.94 32.19 -94.10
C VAL A 482 -11.18 31.75 -92.84
N GLU A 483 -9.85 31.58 -92.89
CA GLU A 483 -9.02 31.29 -91.71
C GLU A 483 -8.98 32.44 -90.71
N GLY A 484 -8.86 33.70 -91.18
CA GLY A 484 -8.91 34.88 -90.30
C GLY A 484 -10.23 35.01 -89.55
N ARG A 485 -11.36 34.81 -90.25
CA ARG A 485 -12.71 34.84 -89.64
C ARG A 485 -12.92 33.73 -88.59
N ARG A 486 -12.30 32.56 -88.78
CA ARG A 486 -12.37 31.45 -87.81
C ARG A 486 -11.68 31.79 -86.48
N GLU A 487 -10.53 32.47 -86.54
CA GLU A 487 -9.78 32.84 -85.33
C GLU A 487 -10.48 33.92 -84.52
N GLU A 488 -11.07 34.92 -85.19
CA GLU A 488 -11.88 35.96 -84.53
C GLU A 488 -13.12 35.38 -83.82
N LEU A 489 -13.84 34.44 -84.45
CA LEU A 489 -15.01 33.82 -83.82
C LEU A 489 -14.66 32.95 -82.61
N LYS A 490 -13.54 32.20 -82.65
CA LYS A 490 -13.10 31.37 -81.50
C LYS A 490 -12.77 32.23 -80.29
N LEU A 491 -12.06 33.34 -80.50
CA LEU A 491 -11.73 34.27 -79.43
C LEU A 491 -13.00 34.89 -78.79
N ALA A 492 -14.01 35.22 -79.59
CA ALA A 492 -15.26 35.77 -79.10
C ALA A 492 -16.09 34.78 -78.26
N LEU A 493 -16.06 33.48 -78.59
CA LEU A 493 -16.74 32.42 -77.83
C LEU A 493 -16.08 32.17 -76.46
N ASP A 494 -14.74 32.10 -76.41
CA ASP A 494 -13.99 31.95 -75.16
C ASP A 494 -14.31 33.09 -74.17
N VAL A 495 -14.32 34.33 -74.65
CA VAL A 495 -14.64 35.51 -73.83
C VAL A 495 -16.07 35.48 -73.29
N LYS A 496 -17.03 34.96 -74.06
CA LYS A 496 -18.43 34.80 -73.65
C LYS A 496 -18.58 33.76 -72.54
N GLU A 497 -17.82 32.67 -72.59
CA GLU A 497 -17.80 31.64 -71.55
C GLU A 497 -17.18 32.15 -70.24
N TYR A 498 -16.04 32.85 -70.33
CA TYR A 498 -15.41 33.48 -69.16
C TYR A 498 -16.34 34.49 -68.48
N ARG A 499 -17.09 35.31 -69.24
CA ARG A 499 -18.08 36.25 -68.68
C ARG A 499 -19.21 35.58 -67.93
N LYS A 500 -19.83 34.52 -68.50
CA LYS A 500 -20.87 33.75 -67.80
C LYS A 500 -20.38 33.20 -66.47
N ARG A 501 -19.11 32.76 -66.42
CA ARG A 501 -18.49 32.23 -65.22
C ARG A 501 -18.21 33.32 -64.19
N ILE A 502 -17.76 34.49 -64.62
CA ILE A 502 -17.59 35.68 -63.77
C ILE A 502 -18.93 36.14 -63.18
N ASP A 503 -20.00 36.22 -63.97
CA ASP A 503 -21.33 36.65 -63.48
C ASP A 503 -21.85 35.71 -62.39
N LYS A 504 -21.69 34.40 -62.58
CA LYS A 504 -22.08 33.39 -61.57
C LYS A 504 -21.26 33.54 -60.28
N LEU A 505 -19.94 33.72 -60.40
CA LEU A 505 -19.05 33.92 -59.25
C LEU A 505 -19.32 35.24 -58.53
N MET A 506 -19.68 36.31 -59.26
CA MET A 506 -20.07 37.59 -58.66
C MET A 506 -21.38 37.48 -57.88
N GLU A 507 -22.35 36.70 -58.36
CA GLU A 507 -23.61 36.49 -57.65
C GLU A 507 -23.40 35.65 -56.37
N GLU A 508 -22.58 34.60 -56.46
CA GLU A 508 -22.12 33.84 -55.28
C GLU A 508 -21.37 34.74 -54.28
N GLY A 509 -20.50 35.65 -54.77
CA GLY A 509 -19.79 36.63 -53.96
C GLY A 509 -20.71 37.62 -53.24
N LYS A 510 -21.76 38.11 -53.91
CA LYS A 510 -22.78 38.99 -53.30
C LYS A 510 -23.58 38.26 -52.23
N GLU A 511 -23.96 37.00 -52.47
CA GLU A 511 -24.70 36.22 -51.49
C GLU A 511 -23.87 35.95 -50.24
N ILE A 512 -22.57 35.65 -50.41
CA ILE A 512 -21.62 35.51 -49.30
C ILE A 512 -21.45 36.85 -48.57
N ALA A 513 -21.35 37.97 -49.28
CA ALA A 513 -21.25 39.30 -48.67
C ALA A 513 -22.50 39.66 -47.84
N ARG A 514 -23.70 39.28 -48.29
CA ARG A 514 -24.94 39.45 -47.51
C ARG A 514 -24.90 38.63 -46.21
N LYS A 515 -24.49 37.36 -46.29
CA LYS A 515 -24.37 36.47 -45.11
C LYS A 515 -23.33 37.00 -44.11
N ILE A 516 -22.22 37.55 -44.58
CA ILE A 516 -21.21 38.20 -43.71
C ILE A 516 -21.80 39.44 -43.01
N ALA A 517 -22.58 40.27 -43.70
CA ALA A 517 -23.20 41.46 -43.13
C ALA A 517 -24.28 41.13 -42.06
N GLU A 518 -25.01 40.02 -42.25
CA GLU A 518 -26.00 39.52 -41.28
C GLU A 518 -25.37 39.04 -39.98
N LEU A 519 -24.13 38.52 -40.01
CA LEU A 519 -23.44 37.97 -38.84
C LEU A 519 -22.99 39.02 -37.82
N LYS A 520 -22.91 40.32 -38.19
CA LYS A 520 -22.54 41.45 -37.31
C LYS A 520 -21.37 41.13 -36.36
N PHE A 521 -20.33 40.50 -36.89
CA PHE A 521 -19.18 40.07 -36.11
C PHE A 521 -18.42 41.27 -35.52
N ASP A 522 -18.21 41.26 -34.20
CA ASP A 522 -17.39 42.22 -33.48
C ASP A 522 -16.31 41.48 -32.66
N ARG A 523 -15.05 41.69 -33.05
CA ARG A 523 -13.88 41.07 -32.42
C ARG A 523 -13.62 41.63 -31.02
N GLU A 524 -13.97 42.89 -30.78
CA GLU A 524 -13.69 43.57 -29.51
C GLU A 524 -14.61 43.06 -28.38
N SER A 525 -15.86 42.72 -28.73
CA SER A 525 -16.82 42.05 -27.84
C SER A 525 -16.35 40.66 -27.37
N ILE A 526 -15.69 39.86 -28.22
CA ILE A 526 -15.14 38.55 -27.81
C ILE A 526 -13.97 38.72 -26.84
N GLU A 527 -13.07 39.66 -27.11
CA GLU A 527 -11.90 39.87 -26.27
C GLU A 527 -12.26 40.45 -24.89
N THR A 528 -13.25 41.34 -24.84
CA THR A 528 -13.80 41.87 -23.58
C THR A 528 -14.46 40.76 -22.76
N LYS A 529 -15.23 39.86 -23.39
CA LYS A 529 -15.84 38.70 -22.71
C LYS A 529 -14.79 37.71 -22.17
N ARG A 530 -13.71 37.45 -22.93
CA ARG A 530 -12.56 36.64 -22.44
C ARG A 530 -11.89 37.28 -21.21
N LYS A 531 -11.72 38.60 -21.20
CA LYS A 531 -11.19 39.35 -20.04
C LYS A 531 -12.12 39.27 -18.82
N GLU A 532 -13.43 39.34 -19.03
CA GLU A 532 -14.45 39.17 -17.98
C GLU A 532 -14.37 37.78 -17.33
N ILE A 533 -14.35 36.72 -18.14
CA ILE A 533 -14.19 35.32 -17.69
C ILE A 533 -12.89 35.15 -16.89
N GLY A 534 -11.79 35.73 -17.38
CA GLY A 534 -10.50 35.70 -16.69
C GLY A 534 -10.56 36.35 -15.30
N LYS A 535 -11.23 37.51 -15.16
CA LYS A 535 -11.41 38.17 -13.86
C LYS A 535 -12.24 37.32 -12.89
N LEU A 536 -13.38 36.79 -13.36
CA LEU A 536 -14.26 35.94 -12.55
C LEU A 536 -13.57 34.65 -12.11
N SER A 537 -12.77 34.04 -12.98
CA SER A 537 -11.97 32.85 -12.67
C SER A 537 -10.92 33.10 -11.58
N VAL A 538 -10.21 34.23 -11.64
CA VAL A 538 -9.25 34.63 -10.60
C VAL A 538 -9.96 34.91 -9.27
N GLU A 539 -11.13 35.54 -9.30
CA GLU A 539 -11.92 35.81 -8.10
C GLU A 539 -12.45 34.51 -7.46
N GLU A 540 -12.99 33.59 -8.25
CA GLU A 540 -13.43 32.26 -7.80
C GLU A 540 -12.28 31.48 -7.14
N SER A 541 -11.11 31.44 -7.77
CA SER A 541 -9.91 30.79 -7.20
C SER A 541 -9.49 31.41 -5.87
N ARG A 542 -9.47 32.75 -5.79
CA ARG A 542 -9.09 33.48 -4.56
C ARG A 542 -10.07 33.25 -3.42
N LEU A 543 -11.37 33.17 -3.72
CA LEU A 543 -12.40 32.85 -2.73
C LEU A 543 -12.28 31.39 -2.27
N GLY A 544 -12.04 30.46 -3.20
CA GLY A 544 -11.78 29.05 -2.91
C GLY A 544 -10.59 28.83 -1.97
N GLU A 545 -9.45 29.47 -2.24
CA GLU A 545 -8.27 29.41 -1.37
C GLU A 545 -8.55 29.95 0.05
N ARG A 546 -9.32 31.04 0.17
CA ARG A 546 -9.71 31.58 1.49
C ARG A 546 -10.64 30.64 2.24
N VAL A 547 -11.62 30.04 1.55
CA VAL A 547 -12.52 29.04 2.14
C VAL A 547 -11.70 27.85 2.65
N GLU A 548 -10.75 27.35 1.86
CA GLU A 548 -9.93 26.21 2.25
C GLU A 548 -8.98 26.54 3.42
N GLY A 549 -8.43 27.75 3.45
CA GLY A 549 -7.67 28.25 4.60
C GLY A 549 -8.51 28.33 5.88
N MET A 550 -9.72 28.88 5.80
CA MET A 550 -10.63 28.95 6.95
C MET A 550 -11.10 27.56 7.40
N LYS A 551 -11.34 26.62 6.48
CA LYS A 551 -11.70 25.23 6.81
C LYS A 551 -10.60 24.50 7.58
N LYS A 552 -9.32 24.73 7.23
CA LYS A 552 -8.19 24.20 8.01
C LYS A 552 -8.18 24.77 9.43
N GLU A 553 -8.52 26.05 9.57
CA GLU A 553 -8.53 26.71 10.87
C GLU A 553 -9.71 26.30 11.75
N VAL A 554 -10.89 26.09 11.16
CA VAL A 554 -12.03 25.41 11.81
C VAL A 554 -11.58 24.08 12.38
N LYS A 555 -10.92 23.23 11.58
CA LYS A 555 -10.45 21.92 12.03
C LYS A 555 -9.49 22.02 13.22
N ARG A 556 -8.56 22.98 13.19
CA ARG A 556 -7.62 23.22 14.31
C ARG A 556 -8.35 23.64 15.59
N VAL A 557 -9.34 24.53 15.47
CA VAL A 557 -10.14 25.00 16.61
C VAL A 557 -11.01 23.88 17.17
N GLU A 558 -11.62 23.05 16.31
CA GLU A 558 -12.37 21.86 16.72
C GLU A 558 -11.50 20.85 17.49
N GLU A 559 -10.31 20.53 16.98
CA GLU A 559 -9.36 19.64 17.67
C GLU A 559 -8.95 20.18 19.06
N ASN A 560 -8.71 21.49 19.16
CA ASN A 560 -8.41 22.14 20.44
C ASN A 560 -9.62 22.11 21.40
N LEU A 561 -10.83 22.37 20.90
CA LEU A 561 -12.06 22.36 21.69
C LEU A 561 -12.34 20.96 22.25
N ASP A 562 -12.19 19.92 21.43
CA ASP A 562 -12.37 18.53 21.85
C ASP A 562 -11.35 18.12 22.92
N SER A 563 -10.09 18.53 22.76
CA SER A 563 -9.05 18.29 23.78
C SER A 563 -9.42 18.93 25.13
N ARG A 564 -9.87 20.19 25.12
CA ARG A 564 -10.30 20.90 26.35
C ARG A 564 -11.51 20.25 27.00
N ARG A 565 -12.52 19.88 26.20
CA ARG A 565 -13.71 19.15 26.69
C ARG A 565 -13.35 17.82 27.34
N ALA A 566 -12.39 17.10 26.76
CA ALA A 566 -11.89 15.85 27.34
C ALA A 566 -11.18 16.10 28.68
N GLU A 567 -10.39 17.17 28.80
CA GLU A 567 -9.73 17.56 30.04
C GLU A 567 -10.72 18.00 31.12
N ARG A 568 -11.73 18.80 30.77
CA ARG A 568 -12.83 19.18 31.68
C ARG A 568 -13.59 17.96 32.20
N LYS A 569 -13.91 17.01 31.31
CA LYS A 569 -14.59 15.77 31.71
C LYS A 569 -13.75 14.93 32.68
N ARG A 570 -12.43 14.85 32.46
CA ARG A 570 -11.51 14.18 33.39
C ARG A 570 -11.49 14.86 34.76
N TYR A 571 -11.49 16.20 34.78
CA TYR A 571 -11.61 16.96 36.01
C TYR A 571 -12.91 16.63 36.76
N GLU A 572 -14.07 16.68 36.09
CA GLU A 572 -15.38 16.40 36.69
C GLU A 572 -15.47 14.97 37.25
N GLU A 573 -14.93 13.98 36.53
CA GLU A 573 -14.86 12.59 37.00
C GLU A 573 -13.96 12.42 38.22
N LEU A 574 -12.80 13.09 38.24
CA LEU A 574 -11.89 13.07 39.38
C LEU A 574 -12.50 13.78 40.59
N ALA A 575 -13.13 14.93 40.41
CA ALA A 575 -13.82 15.68 41.46
C ALA A 575 -14.90 14.82 42.14
N ARG A 576 -15.72 14.12 41.34
CA ARG A 576 -16.73 13.20 41.85
C ARG A 576 -16.12 12.04 42.65
N LYS A 577 -14.99 11.49 42.20
CA LYS A 577 -14.28 10.42 42.93
C LYS A 577 -13.73 10.91 44.26
N VAL A 578 -13.13 12.10 44.29
CA VAL A 578 -12.59 12.72 45.51
C VAL A 578 -13.69 12.97 46.52
N GLU A 579 -14.83 13.51 46.10
CA GLU A 579 -16.02 13.66 46.97
C GLU A 579 -16.53 12.30 47.49
N GLY A 580 -16.54 11.28 46.61
CA GLY A 580 -16.83 9.90 46.97
C GLY A 580 -15.88 9.33 48.04
N TYR A 581 -14.58 9.62 47.94
CA TYR A 581 -13.61 9.21 48.96
C TYR A 581 -13.84 9.92 50.30
N GLY A 582 -14.09 11.23 50.29
CA GLY A 582 -14.37 11.99 51.52
C GLY A 582 -15.59 11.47 52.26
N SER A 583 -16.71 11.24 51.56
CA SER A 583 -17.92 10.66 52.17
C SER A 583 -17.71 9.22 52.66
N THR A 584 -16.93 8.42 51.94
CA THR A 584 -16.58 7.05 52.38
C THR A 584 -15.71 7.10 53.64
N TYR A 585 -14.73 8.00 53.69
CA TYR A 585 -13.86 8.19 54.85
C TYR A 585 -14.68 8.55 56.10
N GLU A 586 -15.61 9.50 55.97
CA GLU A 586 -16.49 9.92 57.07
C GLU A 586 -17.33 8.75 57.61
N ASN A 587 -17.97 7.98 56.73
CA ASN A 587 -18.77 6.82 57.12
C ASN A 587 -17.93 5.75 57.85
N PHE A 588 -16.74 5.44 57.33
CA PHE A 588 -15.86 4.47 57.97
C PHE A 588 -15.27 4.99 59.29
N SER A 589 -15.10 6.31 59.44
CA SER A 589 -14.65 6.91 60.69
C SER A 589 -15.72 6.81 61.78
N ILE A 590 -17.00 7.05 61.43
CA ILE A 590 -18.13 6.84 62.33
C ILE A 590 -18.18 5.37 62.78
N PHE A 591 -18.05 4.43 61.83
CA PHE A 591 -18.04 3.00 62.15
C PHE A 591 -16.86 2.62 63.07
N GLN A 592 -15.65 3.13 62.81
CA GLN A 592 -14.50 2.87 63.66
C GLN A 592 -14.70 3.38 65.09
N ASN A 593 -15.32 4.55 65.27
CA ASN A 593 -15.65 5.08 66.58
C ASN A 593 -16.70 4.23 67.30
N ALA A 594 -17.74 3.79 66.58
CA ALA A 594 -18.76 2.90 67.14
C ALA A 594 -18.17 1.56 67.60
N VAL A 595 -17.23 0.98 66.84
CA VAL A 595 -16.51 -0.25 67.22
C VAL A 595 -15.67 -0.01 68.49
N ALA A 596 -15.01 1.14 68.60
CA ALA A 596 -14.22 1.50 69.78
C ALA A 596 -15.07 1.67 71.04
N GLU A 597 -16.22 2.35 70.91
CA GLU A 597 -17.19 2.55 71.98
C GLU A 597 -17.77 1.20 72.43
N THR A 598 -18.22 0.37 71.47
CA THR A 598 -18.74 -0.98 71.76
C THR A 598 -17.73 -1.86 72.52
N GLN A 599 -16.45 -1.82 72.13
CA GLN A 599 -15.39 -2.56 72.82
C GLN A 599 -15.21 -2.09 74.27
N ARG A 600 -15.32 -0.77 74.52
CA ARG A 600 -15.18 -0.17 75.84
C ARG A 600 -16.35 -0.55 76.74
N ASP A 601 -17.56 -0.42 76.23
CA ASP A 601 -18.80 -0.74 76.95
C ASP A 601 -18.85 -2.23 77.31
N LEU A 602 -18.51 -3.10 76.34
CA LEU A 602 -18.50 -4.55 76.57
C LEU A 602 -17.43 -4.96 77.60
N ARG A 603 -16.26 -4.31 77.59
CA ARG A 603 -15.23 -4.52 78.61
C ARG A 603 -15.74 -4.13 79.99
N GLU A 604 -16.36 -2.96 80.12
CA GLU A 604 -16.90 -2.48 81.39
C GLU A 604 -17.98 -3.41 81.94
N GLU A 605 -18.91 -3.86 81.10
CA GLU A 605 -19.99 -4.78 81.47
C GLU A 605 -19.43 -6.15 81.91
N LEU A 606 -18.51 -6.74 81.14
CA LEU A 606 -17.93 -8.04 81.45
C LEU A 606 -17.09 -8.01 82.74
N ILE A 607 -16.27 -6.97 82.92
CA ILE A 607 -15.47 -6.82 84.14
C ILE A 607 -16.36 -6.54 85.36
N GLY A 608 -17.43 -5.75 85.20
CA GLY A 608 -18.44 -5.56 86.24
C GLY A 608 -19.10 -6.87 86.66
N ALA A 609 -19.49 -7.72 85.70
CA ALA A 609 -20.04 -9.04 85.98
C ALA A 609 -19.03 -9.97 86.69
N ILE A 610 -17.77 -9.98 86.24
CA ILE A 610 -16.69 -10.77 86.87
C ILE A 610 -16.45 -10.32 88.31
N ASN A 611 -16.39 -9.02 88.56
CA ASN A 611 -16.21 -8.47 89.91
C ASN A 611 -17.37 -8.83 90.83
N SER A 612 -18.61 -8.74 90.33
CA SER A 612 -19.80 -9.15 91.09
C SER A 612 -19.75 -10.64 91.47
N ALA A 613 -19.37 -11.50 90.52
CA ALA A 613 -19.23 -12.94 90.77
C ALA A 613 -18.09 -13.25 91.76
N MET A 614 -16.97 -12.51 91.71
CA MET A 614 -15.89 -12.68 92.67
C MET A 614 -16.28 -12.24 94.08
N GLU A 615 -17.02 -11.13 94.21
CA GLU A 615 -17.52 -10.62 95.49
C GLU A 615 -18.44 -11.65 96.17
N GLU A 616 -19.33 -12.29 95.41
CA GLU A 616 -20.25 -13.31 95.93
C GLU A 616 -19.54 -14.54 96.53
N ILE A 617 -18.39 -14.93 95.98
CA ILE A 617 -17.65 -16.12 96.43
C ILE A 617 -16.50 -15.82 97.39
N TRP A 618 -16.08 -14.56 97.53
CA TRP A 618 -14.86 -14.16 98.22
C TRP A 618 -14.81 -14.63 99.68
N ASP A 619 -15.88 -14.35 100.44
CA ASP A 619 -15.98 -14.68 101.87
C ASP A 619 -15.86 -16.17 102.16
N THR A 620 -16.12 -17.01 101.16
CA THR A 620 -15.97 -18.47 101.31
C THR A 620 -14.59 -18.94 100.85
N VAL A 621 -14.07 -18.37 99.77
CA VAL A 621 -12.77 -18.78 99.19
C VAL A 621 -11.59 -18.28 100.02
N TYR A 622 -11.74 -17.17 100.73
CA TYR A 622 -10.67 -16.54 101.49
C TYR A 622 -10.82 -16.80 103.00
N PRO A 623 -9.98 -17.67 103.61
CA PRO A 623 -10.15 -18.06 105.01
C PRO A 623 -9.52 -17.11 106.03
N TYR A 624 -8.57 -16.27 105.61
CA TYR A 624 -7.69 -15.55 106.54
C TYR A 624 -8.33 -14.30 107.14
N GLY A 625 -9.38 -13.76 106.51
CA GLY A 625 -10.17 -12.64 107.03
C GLY A 625 -9.47 -11.27 107.02
N ASP A 626 -8.21 -11.18 106.57
CA ASP A 626 -7.44 -9.94 106.50
C ASP A 626 -7.88 -8.98 105.38
N TYR A 627 -8.60 -9.48 104.36
CA TYR A 627 -9.13 -8.70 103.24
C TYR A 627 -10.63 -8.90 103.07
N GLU A 628 -11.36 -7.79 102.98
CA GLU A 628 -12.83 -7.74 102.93
C GLU A 628 -13.40 -8.01 101.52
N GLY A 629 -12.56 -8.01 100.48
CA GLY A 629 -13.02 -8.15 99.11
C GLY A 629 -11.89 -8.30 98.10
N ILE A 630 -12.28 -8.68 96.88
CA ILE A 630 -11.38 -8.81 95.73
C ILE A 630 -12.04 -8.20 94.48
N ARG A 631 -11.23 -7.58 93.62
CA ARG A 631 -11.68 -7.10 92.30
C ARG A 631 -10.59 -7.19 91.25
N LEU A 632 -11.00 -7.25 90.00
CA LEU A 632 -10.18 -7.08 88.82
C LEU A 632 -10.37 -5.64 88.32
N ASN A 633 -9.33 -4.83 88.50
CA ASN A 633 -9.31 -3.46 88.00
C ASN A 633 -8.81 -3.46 86.55
N ALA A 634 -9.65 -3.00 85.63
CA ALA A 634 -9.30 -2.89 84.22
C ALA A 634 -8.81 -1.46 83.92
N ASP A 635 -7.56 -1.34 83.49
CA ASP A 635 -6.97 -0.09 83.00
C ASP A 635 -6.79 -0.16 81.48
N GLU A 636 -6.36 0.94 80.85
CA GLU A 636 -6.07 0.95 79.41
C GLU A 636 -4.99 -0.07 79.03
N ASP A 637 -4.03 -0.34 79.92
CA ASP A 637 -2.84 -1.16 79.61
C ASP A 637 -2.72 -2.48 80.41
N ASP A 638 -3.59 -2.72 81.40
CA ASP A 638 -3.47 -3.89 82.29
C ASP A 638 -4.83 -4.29 82.90
N TYR A 639 -4.89 -5.52 83.40
CA TYR A 639 -5.92 -5.95 84.34
C TYR A 639 -5.24 -6.34 85.65
N GLU A 640 -5.37 -5.52 86.68
CA GLU A 640 -4.72 -5.76 87.97
C GLU A 640 -5.73 -6.33 88.98
N LEU A 641 -5.41 -7.50 89.54
CA LEU A 641 -6.19 -8.06 90.64
C LEU A 641 -5.83 -7.33 91.94
N GLN A 642 -6.85 -6.90 92.69
CA GLN A 642 -6.69 -6.08 93.89
C GLN A 642 -7.50 -6.62 95.06
N PHE A 643 -6.93 -6.55 96.27
CA PHE A 643 -7.62 -6.82 97.53
C PHE A 643 -8.14 -5.54 98.17
N ASN A 644 -9.26 -5.62 98.88
CA ASN A 644 -9.79 -4.56 99.73
C ASN A 644 -9.25 -4.71 101.16
N ALA A 645 -8.31 -3.85 101.54
CA ALA A 645 -7.76 -3.76 102.89
C ALA A 645 -8.35 -2.53 103.60
N GLY A 646 -9.45 -2.72 104.34
CA GLY A 646 -10.08 -1.64 105.12
C GLY A 646 -10.51 -0.43 104.29
N GLY A 647 -11.10 -0.66 103.12
CA GLY A 647 -11.58 0.38 102.19
C GLY A 647 -10.54 0.85 101.16
N THR A 648 -9.31 0.36 101.22
CA THR A 648 -8.26 0.66 100.22
C THR A 648 -7.98 -0.54 99.34
N TRP A 649 -7.99 -0.34 98.02
CA TRP A 649 -7.66 -1.38 97.06
C TRP A 649 -6.16 -1.44 96.79
N VAL A 650 -5.55 -2.60 97.05
CA VAL A 650 -4.11 -2.85 96.88
C VAL A 650 -3.88 -4.02 95.92
N GLY A 651 -2.89 -3.92 95.04
CA GLY A 651 -2.56 -5.00 94.10
C GLY A 651 -2.18 -6.29 94.83
N VAL A 652 -2.70 -7.42 94.35
CA VAL A 652 -2.38 -8.76 94.88
C VAL A 652 -0.91 -9.09 94.66
N ASP A 653 -0.32 -8.59 93.56
CA ASP A 653 1.08 -8.80 93.24
C ASP A 653 2.01 -8.03 94.19
N GLY A 654 2.87 -8.76 94.89
CA GLY A 654 3.94 -8.21 95.73
C GLY A 654 3.61 -8.06 97.22
N ILE A 655 2.34 -8.17 97.62
CA ILE A 655 1.90 -8.05 99.03
C ILE A 655 1.36 -9.38 99.57
N ALA A 656 0.69 -10.15 98.71
CA ALA A 656 -0.02 -11.36 99.11
C ALA A 656 0.90 -12.57 99.39
N SER A 657 0.60 -13.31 100.45
CA SER A 657 1.24 -14.60 100.77
C SER A 657 0.87 -15.69 99.75
N GLY A 658 1.57 -16.83 99.76
CA GLY A 658 1.27 -17.94 98.83
C GLY A 658 -0.16 -18.47 98.93
N GLY A 659 -0.73 -18.51 100.14
CA GLY A 659 -2.11 -18.93 100.39
C GLY A 659 -3.14 -17.91 99.92
N GLU A 660 -2.86 -16.63 100.13
CA GLU A 660 -3.73 -15.52 99.71
C GLU A 660 -3.77 -15.39 98.18
N ARG A 661 -2.61 -15.48 97.52
CA ARG A 661 -2.52 -15.46 96.05
C ARG A 661 -3.28 -16.63 95.43
N SER A 662 -3.19 -17.80 96.05
CA SER A 662 -3.91 -19.00 95.58
C SER A 662 -5.43 -18.82 95.73
N SER A 663 -5.90 -18.28 96.85
CA SER A 663 -7.32 -17.98 97.09
C SER A 663 -7.86 -16.95 96.10
N ALA A 664 -7.10 -15.88 95.85
CA ALA A 664 -7.41 -14.85 94.85
C ALA A 664 -7.52 -15.44 93.42
N SER A 665 -6.58 -16.32 93.08
CA SER A 665 -6.55 -16.97 91.77
C SER A 665 -7.72 -17.93 91.57
N ILE A 666 -8.13 -18.64 92.63
CA ILE A 666 -9.29 -19.53 92.62
C ILE A 666 -10.57 -18.70 92.43
N ALA A 667 -10.74 -17.62 93.20
CA ALA A 667 -11.90 -16.73 93.07
C ALA A 667 -12.01 -16.15 91.64
N MET A 668 -10.90 -15.63 91.09
CA MET A 668 -10.85 -15.11 89.73
C MET A 668 -11.21 -16.16 88.67
N ARG A 669 -10.66 -17.38 88.78
CA ARG A 669 -10.97 -18.47 87.84
C ARG A 669 -12.42 -18.92 87.94
N MET A 670 -12.97 -19.01 89.14
CA MET A 670 -14.37 -19.33 89.37
C MET A 670 -15.28 -18.28 88.73
N ALA A 671 -15.00 -16.99 88.94
CA ALA A 671 -15.76 -15.91 88.33
C ALA A 671 -15.68 -15.91 86.79
N PHE A 672 -14.50 -16.19 86.22
CA PHE A 672 -14.37 -16.36 84.76
C PHE A 672 -15.20 -17.51 84.21
N ALA A 673 -15.18 -18.68 84.86
CA ALA A 673 -16.02 -19.81 84.45
C ALA A 673 -17.51 -19.44 84.49
N MET A 674 -17.94 -18.74 85.54
CA MET A 674 -19.34 -18.33 85.74
C MET A 674 -19.83 -17.33 84.70
N VAL A 675 -19.03 -16.29 84.42
CA VAL A 675 -19.44 -15.18 83.54
C VAL A 675 -19.23 -15.52 82.07
N LEU A 676 -18.11 -16.15 81.72
CA LEU A 676 -17.74 -16.37 80.32
C LEU A 676 -18.32 -17.65 79.75
N VAL A 677 -18.63 -18.63 80.61
CA VAL A 677 -19.15 -19.92 80.18
C VAL A 677 -20.42 -20.29 80.97
N PRO A 678 -21.46 -19.43 81.02
CA PRO A 678 -22.65 -19.66 81.84
C PRO A 678 -23.42 -20.92 81.42
N ASN A 679 -23.26 -21.35 80.17
CA ASN A 679 -23.88 -22.56 79.66
C ASN A 679 -23.16 -23.83 80.14
N LEU A 680 -21.83 -23.76 80.34
CA LEU A 680 -20.99 -24.89 80.72
C LEU A 680 -20.71 -24.80 82.22
N SER A 681 -21.61 -25.35 83.03
CA SER A 681 -21.50 -25.31 84.50
C SER A 681 -20.46 -26.31 85.02
N TRP A 682 -19.25 -26.32 84.45
CA TRP A 682 -18.14 -27.22 84.81
C TRP A 682 -16.95 -26.45 85.35
N LEU A 683 -16.19 -27.07 86.27
CA LEU A 683 -14.90 -26.58 86.73
C LEU A 683 -13.92 -27.74 86.90
N ILE A 684 -12.72 -27.64 86.34
CA ILE A 684 -11.69 -28.69 86.45
C ILE A 684 -10.46 -28.11 87.13
N LEU A 685 -10.05 -28.69 88.25
CA LEU A 685 -8.91 -28.27 89.05
C LEU A 685 -7.89 -29.41 89.16
N ASP A 686 -6.72 -29.27 88.53
CA ASP A 686 -5.61 -30.22 88.65
C ASP A 686 -4.61 -29.77 89.72
N GLU A 687 -4.57 -30.53 90.82
CA GLU A 687 -3.72 -30.32 92.01
C GLU A 687 -3.82 -28.91 92.61
N PRO A 688 -5.03 -28.44 93.02
CA PRO A 688 -5.24 -27.05 93.46
C PRO A 688 -4.60 -26.72 94.82
N THR A 689 -4.07 -27.71 95.55
CA THR A 689 -3.53 -27.55 96.92
C THR A 689 -2.02 -27.31 96.99
N HIS A 690 -1.30 -27.36 95.86
CA HIS A 690 0.17 -27.34 95.86
C HIS A 690 0.78 -26.08 96.51
N ASN A 691 0.09 -24.94 96.43
CA ASN A 691 0.54 -23.65 96.97
C ASN A 691 -0.28 -23.17 98.19
N LEU A 692 -1.11 -24.04 98.75
CA LEU A 692 -1.96 -23.74 99.91
C LEU A 692 -1.39 -24.34 101.20
N ASP A 693 -1.44 -23.57 102.27
CA ASP A 693 -1.21 -24.03 103.64
C ASP A 693 -2.43 -24.83 104.17
N GLU A 694 -2.34 -25.36 105.40
CA GLU A 694 -3.38 -26.22 105.98
C GLU A 694 -4.73 -25.50 106.14
N GLU A 695 -4.72 -24.20 106.42
CA GLU A 695 -5.92 -23.37 106.53
C GLU A 695 -6.54 -23.10 105.16
N GLY A 696 -5.73 -22.74 104.16
CA GLY A 696 -6.15 -22.58 102.77
C GLY A 696 -6.71 -23.86 102.16
N ARG A 697 -6.15 -25.04 102.49
CA ARG A 697 -6.69 -26.34 102.04
C ARG A 697 -8.06 -26.63 102.63
N ARG A 698 -8.25 -26.35 103.93
CA ARG A 698 -9.56 -26.49 104.59
C ARG A 698 -10.59 -25.52 104.01
N ALA A 699 -10.17 -24.28 103.72
CA ALA A 699 -11.01 -23.31 103.04
C ALA A 699 -11.44 -23.79 101.65
N LEU A 700 -10.48 -24.23 100.84
CA LEU A 700 -10.74 -24.80 99.54
C LEU A 700 -11.67 -26.02 99.61
N GLY A 701 -11.48 -26.91 100.58
CA GLY A 701 -12.38 -28.04 100.83
C GLY A 701 -13.82 -27.59 101.12
N ARG A 702 -14.02 -26.56 101.95
CA ARG A 702 -15.35 -25.98 102.22
C ARG A 702 -15.96 -25.34 100.97
N VAL A 703 -15.19 -24.57 100.21
CA VAL A 703 -15.65 -23.99 98.93
C VAL A 703 -16.12 -25.08 97.98
N LEU A 704 -15.30 -26.12 97.79
CA LEU A 704 -15.58 -27.21 96.86
C LEU A 704 -16.78 -28.05 97.28
N SER A 705 -17.06 -28.16 98.58
CA SER A 705 -18.21 -28.94 99.07
C SER A 705 -19.50 -28.13 99.18
N GLU A 706 -19.43 -26.87 99.60
CA GLU A 706 -20.61 -26.10 100.00
C GLU A 706 -21.01 -25.00 99.01
N GLN A 707 -20.06 -24.27 98.41
CA GLN A 707 -20.39 -23.10 97.57
C GLN A 707 -20.24 -23.37 96.09
N ALA A 708 -19.13 -23.97 95.66
CA ALA A 708 -18.88 -24.23 94.26
C ALA A 708 -20.00 -25.09 93.63
N PRO A 709 -20.57 -26.13 94.30
CA PRO A 709 -21.70 -26.88 93.77
C PRO A 709 -23.01 -26.10 93.62
N LYS A 710 -23.18 -24.96 94.33
CA LYS A 710 -24.35 -24.08 94.16
C LYS A 710 -24.27 -23.25 92.88
N ILE A 711 -23.07 -23.11 92.32
CA ILE A 711 -22.79 -22.18 91.23
C ILE A 711 -22.39 -22.92 89.95
N VAL A 712 -21.69 -24.04 90.06
CA VAL A 712 -21.36 -24.95 88.95
C VAL A 712 -21.94 -26.35 89.20
N GLU A 713 -22.56 -26.92 88.16
CA GLU A 713 -23.23 -28.22 88.19
C GLU A 713 -22.25 -29.37 88.48
N GLN A 714 -21.01 -29.28 87.97
CA GLN A 714 -20.04 -30.37 88.07
C GLN A 714 -18.61 -29.87 88.23
N ILE A 715 -17.92 -30.37 89.26
CA ILE A 715 -16.53 -30.02 89.55
C ILE A 715 -15.68 -31.29 89.50
N PHE A 716 -14.51 -31.19 88.89
CA PHE A 716 -13.51 -32.25 88.83
C PHE A 716 -12.26 -31.79 89.55
N VAL A 717 -11.94 -32.43 90.67
CA VAL A 717 -10.73 -32.12 91.44
C VAL A 717 -9.79 -33.31 91.36
N ILE A 718 -8.57 -33.06 90.90
CA ILE A 718 -7.51 -34.05 90.93
C ILE A 718 -6.52 -33.65 91.99
N THR A 719 -6.19 -34.57 92.89
CA THR A 719 -5.27 -34.25 93.97
C THR A 719 -4.49 -35.45 94.49
N HIS A 720 -3.30 -35.22 95.03
CA HIS A 720 -2.61 -36.19 95.90
C HIS A 720 -2.93 -35.96 97.39
N ASP A 721 -3.64 -34.89 97.72
CA ASP A 721 -4.02 -34.55 99.09
C ASP A 721 -5.26 -35.33 99.52
N GLU A 722 -5.08 -36.21 100.50
CA GLU A 722 -6.18 -37.01 101.00
C GLU A 722 -7.20 -36.21 101.81
N SER A 723 -6.83 -35.04 102.34
CA SER A 723 -7.73 -34.19 103.14
C SER A 723 -8.89 -33.61 102.32
N LEU A 724 -8.74 -33.50 101.00
CA LEU A 724 -9.81 -33.03 100.13
C LEU A 724 -10.87 -34.09 99.84
N LYS A 725 -10.68 -35.37 100.20
CA LYS A 725 -11.68 -36.43 99.95
C LYS A 725 -13.04 -36.09 100.57
N ASP A 726 -13.02 -35.48 101.75
CA ASP A 726 -14.22 -35.10 102.50
C ASP A 726 -14.99 -33.94 101.87
N ALA A 727 -14.36 -33.22 100.92
CA ALA A 727 -15.00 -32.15 100.16
C ALA A 727 -15.83 -32.64 98.96
N ALA A 728 -15.88 -33.96 98.73
CA ALA A 728 -16.63 -34.53 97.61
C ALA A 728 -18.12 -34.68 97.96
N ASN A 729 -18.99 -34.08 97.13
CA ASN A 729 -20.44 -34.31 97.16
C ASN A 729 -20.91 -35.16 95.96
N GLY A 730 -20.02 -35.45 95.01
CA GLY A 730 -20.26 -36.33 93.87
C GLY A 730 -19.68 -37.73 94.11
N ARG A 731 -18.56 -38.03 93.43
CA ARG A 731 -17.89 -39.34 93.51
C ARG A 731 -16.41 -39.20 93.82
N VAL A 732 -15.88 -40.12 94.62
CA VAL A 732 -14.45 -40.21 94.95
C VAL A 732 -13.84 -41.45 94.31
N TYR A 733 -12.73 -41.24 93.59
CA TYR A 733 -11.96 -42.27 92.93
C TYR A 733 -10.54 -42.32 93.48
N HIS A 734 -10.14 -43.47 94.00
CA HIS A 734 -8.78 -43.75 94.46
C HIS A 734 -7.99 -44.42 93.33
N LEU A 735 -6.91 -43.79 92.90
CA LEU A 735 -6.05 -44.28 91.83
C LEU A 735 -4.67 -44.64 92.36
N TRP A 736 -4.22 -45.86 92.10
CA TRP A 736 -2.86 -46.28 92.42
C TRP A 736 -2.27 -47.15 91.31
N ARG A 737 -0.95 -47.33 91.37
CA ARG A 737 -0.18 -48.10 90.39
C ARG A 737 1.05 -48.70 91.05
N ASP A 738 1.28 -49.99 90.80
CA ASP A 738 2.55 -50.65 91.13
C ASP A 738 3.60 -50.25 90.08
N LYS A 739 4.43 -49.26 90.44
CA LYS A 739 5.48 -48.74 89.55
C LYS A 739 6.61 -49.74 89.34
N GLU A 740 6.91 -50.57 90.34
CA GLU A 740 8.00 -51.56 90.27
C GLU A 740 7.70 -52.66 89.26
N LYS A 741 6.43 -53.08 89.17
CA LYS A 741 5.98 -54.09 88.21
C LYS A 741 5.50 -53.51 86.88
N ASN A 742 5.69 -52.21 86.64
CA ASN A 742 5.13 -51.48 85.50
C ASN A 742 3.61 -51.73 85.31
N GLY A 743 2.88 -52.00 86.39
CA GLY A 743 1.47 -52.38 86.34
C GLY A 743 0.57 -51.30 85.73
N SER A 744 -0.62 -51.68 85.30
CA SER A 744 -1.65 -50.72 84.88
C SER A 744 -2.18 -49.92 86.09
N THR A 745 -2.78 -48.76 85.84
CA THR A 745 -3.53 -48.01 86.85
C THR A 745 -4.69 -48.87 87.34
N LYS A 746 -4.87 -48.90 88.66
CA LYS A 746 -6.04 -49.47 89.33
C LYS A 746 -6.88 -48.33 89.90
N VAL A 747 -8.19 -48.50 89.82
CA VAL A 747 -9.19 -47.51 90.21
C VAL A 747 -10.18 -48.18 91.15
N GLU A 748 -10.40 -47.58 92.31
CA GLU A 748 -11.44 -47.96 93.26
C GLU A 748 -12.35 -46.77 93.50
N SER A 749 -13.66 -46.98 93.43
CA SER A 749 -14.65 -45.94 93.69
C SER A 749 -15.22 -46.12 95.09
N THR A 750 -15.22 -45.05 95.88
CA THR A 750 -15.93 -45.00 97.16
C THR A 750 -17.26 -44.29 96.90
N SER A 751 -18.37 -44.98 97.10
CA SER A 751 -19.69 -44.35 97.05
C SER A 751 -19.90 -43.54 98.32
N ILE A 752 -20.06 -42.21 98.18
CA ILE A 752 -20.53 -41.37 99.27
C ILE A 752 -22.00 -41.70 99.47
N LEU A 753 -22.33 -42.39 100.56
CA LEU A 753 -23.72 -42.50 101.02
C LEU A 753 -24.16 -41.09 101.41
N ASN A 754 -25.12 -40.52 100.67
CA ASN A 754 -25.82 -39.31 101.09
C ASN A 754 -26.52 -39.59 102.43
N THR A 755 -25.89 -39.23 103.55
CA THR A 755 -26.60 -38.93 104.79
C THR A 755 -27.12 -37.50 104.68
N ALA A 756 -28.21 -37.33 103.94
CA ALA A 756 -29.00 -36.10 103.92
C ALA A 756 -30.48 -36.44 103.64
N GLU A 757 -31.04 -37.35 104.44
CA GLU A 757 -32.47 -37.34 104.81
C GLU A 757 -32.52 -37.33 106.33
N GLN A 758 -32.51 -36.14 106.92
CA GLN A 758 -33.09 -35.83 108.23
C GLN A 758 -33.35 -34.34 108.37
#